data_AF-A0A1M7AVL7-F1
#
_entry.id   AF-A0A1M7AVL7-F1
#
_cell.length_a   1.000
_cell.length_b   1.000
_cell.length_c   1.000
_cell.angle_alpha   90.00
_cell.angle_beta   90.00
_cell.angle_gamma   90.00
#
_symmetry.space_group_name_H-M   'P 1'
#
loop_
_entity.id
_entity.type
_entity.pdbx_description
1 polymer ?
#
loop_
_entity_poly.entity_id
_entity_poly.type
_entity_poly.pdbx_seq_one_letter_code
_entity_poly.pdbx_strand_id
1 'polypeptide(L)'
;MRHPKKKTLIAASAIAALSATAFAATTPYDLIRPTWPLTWDAKALDNFEPNAKKDNVLPEEKTPANFKAGALMPDTLDQAYLDVINTTISPIRVNQAGYLKSDTERQFYFIGTAKEFEVVDENGKSLSKKITGTLTKTSEETTSSWLIVAGTDATISDYKRYSVEFNGPSGSILVGNIPQSVPTDKRLRIKVGDEISSTFIVSEDVYTMVKDAAIKFFGIQRSGNSDSWFHGPSHVKDGAGKVVLDEKVVSGVTTNEGDLQGGWYDCGDYLKESQTQAYAFANLAVAAASNPSKDVDHYAYNHGEFVKTDNVPDVLREAKHGADFFLRSFKAANGVVDNMAVSVGNFGSDHGLWVRPELQDYIVISMRGGPADRDVRLGELGSNISGQIAAGLAILSKDYAKYDKDFADSCLMVAEKMYDFAKNLALGNDSYDKGKKFVYNTMAAGWSTPAYNGNNEYHDDLALAAIALHYATYEKSGKMDYLNDAVEDTEIGTDQMSRSFAFNGGWMAHGRNGMLKSSRNTSWANVNTLTLYAFYKLLLKDSKTATKYGISDEKRLGYAEKVASTMAINLQNLSNSGTSSIELPVSQLSSESGAISYDGAWYSMQTDQSWIYNRYQAGNIFEVLALADIAKDLEKVKLPTLGTLNWNSEKLHQLGINQLNYMLGVNPWDVSFIYGVGDKNDNHPHHRISNPEGRNARGSVAYKYVRPVGGLFGGIIPGAENSISPSALSWEDYHLSETCLDGSAALVSALTIVSNGGDDYFEKKCDNCNKNPDIFQADNIHVGAYHYEFNELDYLTISFSNSTLKRMDSVVTYVYFDATEDDVENCNVLFNLSICQAYDQGGFNKPCSNEDEIRKELRKNNPQKIGDTYDKKSKTYTWALPIVLDSLGIGRYVRLDLSVTSGTKVSGACEYALEPAKVDFTKGWSFKSHTASNSMPAYEGISDKDKDYIEVQEAPDAPYIVLRSQGKLIWGYGPADETSDRVGVRKIAAPAANAKMIVNGRGLYVVAPAQGTKTLKVFDMLGNQLMAQTFEGTSAQVSLAKLPHRSAMVARLMSGEKVLATKAFKLK
;
A
#
# COMPACT_ATOMS: atom_id res chain seq x y z
N MET A 1 -57.37 27.05 24.99
CA MET A 1 -57.61 27.54 23.62
C MET A 1 -56.90 28.87 23.44
N ARG A 2 -56.15 28.99 22.33
CA ARG A 2 -55.56 30.19 21.70
C ARG A 2 -55.59 31.52 22.48
N HIS A 3 -54.39 32.05 22.75
CA HIS A 3 -54.16 33.49 22.84
C HIS A 3 -52.97 33.93 21.99
N PRO A 4 -53.16 34.93 21.11
CA PRO A 4 -52.08 35.64 20.45
C PRO A 4 -51.94 37.10 20.92
N LYS A 5 -50.77 37.68 20.60
CA LYS A 5 -50.41 39.10 20.42
C LYS A 5 -49.58 39.80 21.53
N LYS A 6 -48.28 39.92 21.21
CA LYS A 6 -47.55 41.13 20.75
C LYS A 6 -46.56 41.83 21.71
N LYS A 7 -45.36 42.03 21.12
CA LYS A 7 -44.38 43.16 21.18
C LYS A 7 -43.33 43.16 22.29
N THR A 8 -42.05 43.09 21.86
CA THR A 8 -40.99 44.12 22.07
C THR A 8 -39.76 43.76 21.21
N LEU A 9 -39.43 44.61 20.22
CA LEU A 9 -38.27 45.52 20.18
C LEU A 9 -36.89 44.82 20.06
N ILE A 10 -36.31 44.96 18.87
CA ILE A 10 -34.95 44.56 18.49
C ILE A 10 -34.07 45.82 18.60
N ALA A 11 -33.05 45.79 19.45
CA ALA A 11 -31.82 46.56 19.28
C ALA A 11 -30.68 45.95 20.12
N ALA A 12 -29.62 45.60 19.40
CA ALA A 12 -28.30 45.09 19.74
C ALA A 12 -27.75 45.25 21.17
N SER A 13 -27.14 44.17 21.67
CA SER A 13 -25.90 44.21 22.44
C SER A 13 -25.08 42.94 22.19
N ALA A 14 -23.79 43.16 21.96
CA ALA A 14 -22.82 42.20 21.47
C ALA A 14 -22.71 40.93 22.34
N ILE A 15 -22.81 39.77 21.69
CA ILE A 15 -22.24 38.52 22.19
C ILE A 15 -21.07 38.21 21.27
N ALA A 16 -19.87 38.32 21.83
CA ALA A 16 -18.66 37.78 21.23
C ALA A 16 -18.89 36.30 20.97
N ALA A 17 -19.00 35.93 19.70
CA ALA A 17 -19.04 34.54 19.28
C ALA A 17 -17.67 33.91 19.61
N LEU A 18 -17.64 33.08 20.65
CA LEU A 18 -16.68 31.99 20.73
C LEU A 18 -16.92 31.13 19.49
N SER A 19 -16.12 31.34 18.46
CA SER A 19 -16.03 30.45 17.31
C SER A 19 -15.51 29.11 17.81
N ALA A 20 -16.41 28.17 18.08
CA ALA A 20 -16.08 26.76 18.14
C ALA A 20 -15.54 26.37 16.76
N THR A 21 -14.22 26.23 16.69
CA THR A 21 -13.55 25.65 15.53
C THR A 21 -14.07 24.22 15.36
N ALA A 22 -14.66 23.94 14.20
CA ALA A 22 -15.06 22.60 13.82
C ALA A 22 -13.83 21.69 13.85
N PHE A 23 -13.77 20.78 14.82
CA PHE A 23 -12.79 19.71 14.82
C PHE A 23 -13.25 18.64 13.83
N ALA A 24 -12.35 18.26 12.93
CA ALA A 24 -12.48 17.11 12.04
C ALA A 24 -12.46 15.81 12.88
N ALA A 25 -12.98 14.72 12.31
CA ALA A 25 -13.20 13.46 12.99
C ALA A 25 -11.98 12.94 13.79
N THR A 26 -12.20 12.42 15.01
CA THR A 26 -11.16 11.86 15.87
C THR A 26 -10.89 10.40 15.51
N THR A 27 -9.83 10.11 14.76
CA THR A 27 -9.39 8.72 14.56
C THR A 27 -8.84 8.14 15.88
N PRO A 28 -8.77 6.81 16.03
CA PRO A 28 -8.19 6.17 17.22
C PRO A 28 -6.72 6.57 17.49
N TYR A 29 -6.01 7.22 16.58
CA TYR A 29 -4.61 7.60 16.80
C TYR A 29 -4.34 9.10 16.57
N ASP A 30 -5.40 9.93 16.62
CA ASP A 30 -5.29 11.36 16.33
C ASP A 30 -4.31 12.13 17.21
N LEU A 31 -4.10 11.69 18.46
CA LEU A 31 -3.14 12.31 19.38
C LEU A 31 -1.68 12.06 19.01
N ILE A 32 -1.40 11.08 18.14
CA ILE A 32 -0.05 10.72 17.69
C ILE A 32 0.14 10.89 16.18
N ARG A 33 -0.85 11.45 15.48
CA ARG A 33 -0.74 11.82 14.06
C ARG A 33 0.28 12.96 13.83
N PRO A 34 0.81 13.10 12.60
CA PRO A 34 1.71 14.18 12.26
C PRO A 34 1.07 15.57 12.42
N THR A 35 1.78 16.49 13.07
CA THR A 35 1.42 17.91 13.17
C THR A 35 2.41 18.81 12.45
N TRP A 36 1.93 19.96 12.00
CA TRP A 36 2.81 20.97 11.41
C TRP A 36 3.83 21.48 12.44
N PRO A 37 5.08 21.78 12.02
CA PRO A 37 6.05 22.41 12.89
C PRO A 37 5.55 23.78 13.37
N LEU A 38 6.08 24.27 14.49
CA LEU A 38 5.68 25.56 15.05
C LEU A 38 6.06 26.75 14.15
N THR A 39 7.06 26.57 13.31
CA THR A 39 7.54 27.53 12.34
C THR A 39 7.77 26.82 11.01
N TRP A 40 7.48 27.51 9.92
CA TRP A 40 7.81 27.04 8.57
C TRP A 40 8.92 27.93 8.00
N ASP A 41 10.02 27.33 7.57
CA ASP A 41 11.08 28.06 6.87
C ASP A 41 10.77 28.11 5.37
N ALA A 42 10.27 29.26 4.91
CA ALA A 42 9.98 29.47 3.48
C ALA A 42 11.25 29.40 2.59
N LYS A 43 12.46 29.44 3.17
CA LYS A 43 13.71 29.29 2.42
C LYS A 43 14.23 27.84 2.38
N ALA A 44 13.60 26.90 3.10
CA ALA A 44 14.09 25.52 3.14
C ALA A 44 14.15 24.90 1.74
N LEU A 45 13.18 25.21 0.87
CA LEU A 45 13.16 24.78 -0.53
C LEU A 45 14.27 25.38 -1.39
N ASP A 46 14.96 26.43 -0.95
CA ASP A 46 16.08 27.01 -1.70
C ASP A 46 17.35 26.13 -1.59
N ASN A 47 17.39 25.22 -0.62
CA ASN A 47 18.48 24.23 -0.47
C ASN A 47 18.25 22.97 -1.32
N PHE A 48 17.10 22.86 -1.98
CA PHE A 48 16.80 21.72 -2.85
C PHE A 48 17.46 21.98 -4.20
N GLU A 49 18.03 20.93 -4.79
CA GLU A 49 18.62 20.95 -6.13
C GLU A 49 17.60 20.39 -7.14
N PRO A 50 16.76 21.23 -7.78
CA PRO A 50 15.80 20.79 -8.77
C PRO A 50 16.49 20.27 -10.04
N ASN A 51 15.84 19.34 -10.73
CA ASN A 51 16.26 18.93 -12.07
C ASN A 51 16.00 20.08 -13.07
N ALA A 52 17.08 20.66 -13.59
CA ALA A 52 17.03 21.83 -14.47
C ALA A 52 16.31 21.60 -15.82
N LYS A 53 16.04 20.35 -16.21
CA LYS A 53 15.31 20.04 -17.44
C LYS A 53 13.79 19.91 -17.26
N LYS A 54 13.31 19.98 -16.02
CA LYS A 54 11.90 19.82 -15.65
C LYS A 54 11.40 21.11 -15.00
N ASP A 55 10.23 21.55 -15.43
CA ASP A 55 9.44 22.61 -14.82
C ASP A 55 8.73 22.09 -13.56
N ASN A 56 8.37 22.99 -12.64
CA ASN A 56 7.46 22.71 -11.52
C ASN A 56 7.82 21.48 -10.65
N VAL A 57 9.11 21.13 -10.57
CA VAL A 57 9.57 19.99 -9.75
C VAL A 57 9.45 20.24 -8.25
N LEU A 58 9.50 21.51 -7.86
CA LEU A 58 9.24 22.00 -6.51
C LEU A 58 7.98 22.88 -6.54
N PRO A 59 7.23 22.95 -5.42
CA PRO A 59 6.09 23.87 -5.31
C PRO A 59 6.47 25.32 -5.57
N GLU A 60 5.63 26.05 -6.32
CA GLU A 60 5.80 27.49 -6.54
C GLU A 60 5.66 28.27 -5.23
N GLU A 61 4.60 27.96 -4.48
CA GLU A 61 4.39 28.50 -3.14
C GLU A 61 5.43 27.91 -2.19
N LYS A 62 6.21 28.77 -1.54
CA LYS A 62 7.25 28.30 -0.62
C LYS A 62 6.70 27.87 0.74
N THR A 63 5.43 28.17 1.02
CA THR A 63 4.72 27.80 2.25
C THR A 63 3.40 27.11 1.87
N PRO A 64 3.08 25.94 2.44
CA PRO A 64 1.80 25.28 2.20
C PRO A 64 0.62 26.19 2.58
N ALA A 65 -0.37 26.32 1.70
CA ALA A 65 -1.53 27.19 1.93
C ALA A 65 -2.34 26.83 3.20
N ASN A 66 -2.27 25.57 3.62
CA ASN A 66 -2.93 25.04 4.82
C ASN A 66 -1.99 24.90 6.03
N PHE A 67 -0.77 25.44 5.96
CA PHE A 67 0.15 25.45 7.09
C PHE A 67 -0.49 26.19 8.27
N LYS A 68 -0.58 25.50 9.40
CA LYS A 68 -1.02 26.07 10.67
C LYS A 68 -0.19 25.45 11.78
N ALA A 69 0.67 26.26 12.40
CA ALA A 69 1.57 25.83 13.46
C ALA A 69 0.87 24.94 14.51
N GLY A 70 1.43 23.75 14.75
CA GLY A 70 0.93 22.78 15.73
C GLY A 70 -0.39 22.10 15.40
N ALA A 71 -1.05 22.44 14.28
CA ALA A 71 -2.27 21.75 13.85
C ALA A 71 -1.94 20.41 13.18
N LEU A 72 -2.91 19.48 13.15
CA LEU A 72 -2.81 18.25 12.39
C LEU A 72 -2.50 18.55 10.92
N MET A 73 -1.54 17.81 10.36
CA MET A 73 -1.26 17.84 8.94
C MET A 73 -2.35 17.08 8.19
N PRO A 74 -2.73 17.50 6.97
CA PRO A 74 -3.64 16.70 6.15
C PRO A 74 -2.96 15.38 5.74
N ASP A 75 -3.78 14.41 5.33
CA ASP A 75 -3.27 13.10 4.89
C ASP A 75 -2.59 13.14 3.52
N THR A 76 -2.82 14.20 2.73
CA THR A 76 -2.20 14.43 1.41
C THR A 76 -1.56 15.81 1.34
N LEU A 77 -0.30 15.85 0.88
CA LEU A 77 0.50 17.05 0.66
C LEU A 77 1.41 16.83 -0.55
N ASP A 78 1.94 17.92 -1.12
CA ASP A 78 3.09 17.80 -2.00
C ASP A 78 4.27 17.21 -1.22
N GLN A 79 4.95 16.27 -1.85
CA GLN A 79 6.04 15.52 -1.24
C GLN A 79 7.20 16.41 -0.79
N ALA A 80 7.55 17.46 -1.54
CA ALA A 80 8.65 18.36 -1.19
C ALA A 80 8.38 19.09 0.14
N TYR A 81 7.11 19.40 0.45
CA TYR A 81 6.75 19.95 1.75
C TYR A 81 6.94 18.96 2.89
N LEU A 82 6.68 17.68 2.65
CA LEU A 82 6.95 16.64 3.65
C LEU A 82 8.46 16.49 3.88
N ASP A 83 9.26 16.56 2.81
CA ASP A 83 10.73 16.48 2.91
C ASP A 83 11.33 17.70 3.63
N VAL A 84 10.79 18.91 3.42
CA VAL A 84 11.18 20.13 4.16
C VAL A 84 11.06 19.94 5.68
N ILE A 85 10.07 19.17 6.16
CA ILE A 85 9.92 18.91 7.59
C ILE A 85 11.10 18.06 8.12
N ASN A 86 11.63 17.16 7.30
CA ASN A 86 12.75 16.28 7.65
C ASN A 86 14.11 16.97 7.54
N THR A 87 14.26 18.04 6.74
CA THR A 87 15.57 18.72 6.58
C THR A 87 16.12 19.34 7.86
N THR A 88 15.29 19.43 8.91
CA THR A 88 15.72 19.85 10.25
C THR A 88 15.77 18.63 11.17
N ILE A 89 16.94 18.03 11.34
CA ILE A 89 17.14 16.99 12.35
C ILE A 89 17.32 17.67 13.72
N SER A 90 16.28 17.66 14.56
CA SER A 90 16.27 18.33 15.88
C SER A 90 17.39 17.80 16.78
N PRO A 91 18.08 18.60 17.61
CA PRO A 91 18.98 18.06 18.64
C PRO A 91 18.23 17.32 19.75
N ILE A 92 16.93 17.53 19.89
CA ILE A 92 16.07 16.83 20.85
C ILE A 92 15.37 15.66 20.15
N ARG A 93 15.66 14.43 20.59
CA ARG A 93 15.08 13.18 20.06
C ARG A 93 14.09 12.61 21.07
N VAL A 94 12.82 12.57 20.68
CA VAL A 94 11.73 12.05 21.52
C VAL A 94 11.06 10.88 20.82
N ASN A 95 10.41 10.02 21.59
CA ASN A 95 9.39 9.14 21.03
C ASN A 95 8.23 10.04 20.57
N GLN A 96 8.09 10.22 19.26
CA GLN A 96 7.15 11.14 18.65
C GLN A 96 5.69 10.65 18.73
N ALA A 97 5.45 9.37 19.05
CA ALA A 97 4.13 8.95 19.50
C ALA A 97 3.93 9.38 20.95
N GLY A 98 4.83 8.98 21.85
CA GLY A 98 4.80 9.33 23.26
C GLY A 98 5.23 8.20 24.18
N TYR A 99 4.99 8.40 25.47
CA TYR A 99 5.49 7.54 26.54
C TYR A 99 4.33 6.95 27.34
N LEU A 100 4.51 5.71 27.80
CA LEU A 100 3.58 5.14 28.76
C LEU A 100 3.55 5.99 30.03
N LYS A 101 2.35 6.19 30.58
CA LYS A 101 2.25 6.82 31.89
C LYS A 101 2.89 5.92 32.97
N SER A 102 2.86 4.61 32.79
CA SER A 102 3.51 3.63 33.67
C SER A 102 5.03 3.51 33.45
N ASP A 103 5.57 4.01 32.34
CA ASP A 103 7.03 4.08 32.13
C ASP A 103 7.64 5.06 33.13
N THR A 104 8.59 4.56 33.92
CA THR A 104 9.27 5.34 34.96
C THR A 104 10.50 6.09 34.44
N GLU A 105 11.07 5.67 33.30
CA GLU A 105 12.21 6.32 32.67
C GLU A 105 11.76 7.49 31.80
N ARG A 106 10.76 7.28 30.92
CA ARG A 106 10.28 8.25 29.90
C ARG A 106 11.42 9.00 29.24
N GLN A 107 12.33 8.21 28.68
CA GLN A 107 13.63 8.66 28.24
C GLN A 107 13.57 9.40 26.89
N PHE A 108 14.28 10.52 26.79
CA PHE A 108 14.54 11.21 25.52
C PHE A 108 15.99 11.66 25.47
N TYR A 109 16.49 11.98 24.27
CA TYR A 109 17.86 12.45 24.09
C TYR A 109 17.95 13.91 23.71
N PHE A 110 19.06 14.52 24.10
CA PHE A 110 19.52 15.81 23.62
C PHE A 110 20.97 15.70 23.14
N ILE A 111 21.26 16.15 21.92
CA ILE A 111 22.62 16.20 21.37
C ILE A 111 23.18 17.59 21.60
N GLY A 112 24.19 17.72 22.47
CA GLY A 112 24.80 19.01 22.78
C GLY A 112 25.42 19.11 24.16
N THR A 113 25.27 20.26 24.83
CA THR A 113 25.95 20.55 26.12
C THR A 113 25.03 21.18 27.18
N ALA A 114 23.73 21.34 26.88
CA ALA A 114 22.76 21.89 27.81
C ALA A 114 22.60 21.00 29.05
N LYS A 115 22.22 21.59 30.18
CA LYS A 115 22.09 20.86 31.46
C LYS A 115 20.66 20.65 31.92
N GLU A 116 19.73 21.41 31.38
CA GLU A 116 18.34 21.45 31.84
C GLU A 116 17.41 21.51 30.63
N PHE A 117 16.18 21.04 30.84
CA PHE A 117 15.10 21.11 29.88
C PHE A 117 13.79 21.52 30.56
N GLU A 118 12.83 21.95 29.76
CA GLU A 118 11.46 22.24 30.19
C GLU A 118 10.47 21.41 29.37
N VAL A 119 9.43 20.90 30.02
CA VAL A 119 8.26 20.33 29.32
C VAL A 119 7.26 21.46 29.10
N VAL A 120 6.93 21.69 27.83
CA VAL A 120 6.07 22.77 27.36
C VAL A 120 4.83 22.20 26.67
N ASP A 121 3.82 23.04 26.46
CA ASP A 121 2.64 22.65 25.70
C ASP A 121 2.96 22.39 24.22
N GLU A 122 1.96 21.89 23.48
CA GLU A 122 2.05 21.62 22.03
C GLU A 122 2.48 22.82 21.18
N ASN A 123 2.34 24.06 21.69
CA ASN A 123 2.69 25.32 21.03
C ASN A 123 4.05 25.88 21.50
N GLY A 124 4.80 25.11 22.29
CA GLY A 124 6.11 25.52 22.82
C GLY A 124 6.04 26.50 24.00
N LYS A 125 4.86 26.72 24.60
CA LYS A 125 4.69 27.63 25.74
C LYS A 125 4.80 26.90 27.06
N SER A 126 5.36 27.57 28.05
CA SER A 126 5.43 27.05 29.42
C SER A 126 4.04 26.65 29.93
N LEU A 127 3.98 25.46 30.53
CA LEU A 127 2.78 24.99 31.22
C LEU A 127 2.44 25.92 32.40
N SER A 128 1.15 25.95 32.78
CA SER A 128 0.67 26.78 33.89
C SER A 128 1.44 26.55 35.20
N LYS A 129 1.84 25.30 35.44
CA LYS A 129 2.89 24.94 36.38
C LYS A 129 4.11 24.53 35.56
N LYS A 130 5.18 25.32 35.63
CA LYS A 130 6.45 25.02 34.97
C LYS A 130 6.98 23.65 35.44
N ILE A 131 7.34 22.79 34.48
CA ILE A 131 7.92 21.46 34.74
C ILE A 131 9.28 21.41 34.04
N THR A 132 10.33 21.17 34.81
CA THR A 132 11.71 21.12 34.32
C THR A 132 12.39 19.82 34.75
N GLY A 133 13.47 19.47 34.07
CA GLY A 133 14.34 18.35 34.46
C GLY A 133 15.79 18.62 34.07
N THR A 134 16.67 17.68 34.42
CA THR A 134 18.11 17.76 34.16
C THR A 134 18.52 16.77 33.07
N LEU A 135 19.54 17.14 32.30
CA LEU A 135 20.15 16.31 31.27
C LEU A 135 21.45 15.68 31.81
N THR A 136 21.62 14.38 31.57
CA THR A 136 22.78 13.61 32.02
C THR A 136 23.61 13.15 30.83
N LYS A 137 24.88 13.57 30.76
CA LYS A 137 25.81 13.19 29.68
C LYS A 137 26.15 11.69 29.73
N THR A 138 26.10 11.01 28.59
CA THR A 138 26.56 9.62 28.42
C THR A 138 28.01 9.58 27.89
N SER A 139 28.57 8.37 27.76
CA SER A 139 29.83 8.13 27.04
C SER A 139 29.69 8.17 25.52
N GLU A 140 28.45 8.20 25.02
CA GLU A 140 28.15 8.03 23.60
C GLU A 140 28.10 9.39 22.89
N GLU A 141 28.50 9.37 21.62
CA GLU A 141 28.42 10.52 20.72
C GLU A 141 27.71 10.10 19.44
N THR A 142 27.10 11.06 18.76
CA THR A 142 26.44 10.81 17.47
C THR A 142 26.61 11.99 16.54
N THR A 143 26.64 11.66 15.25
CA THR A 143 26.42 12.59 14.15
C THR A 143 25.49 11.93 13.15
N SER A 144 24.68 12.74 12.46
CA SER A 144 23.68 12.24 11.52
C SER A 144 23.63 13.08 10.24
N SER A 145 23.46 12.44 9.10
CA SER A 145 23.19 13.07 7.81
C SER A 145 22.12 12.30 7.04
N TRP A 146 21.47 12.98 6.10
CA TRP A 146 20.49 12.36 5.21
C TRP A 146 20.52 13.03 3.84
N LEU A 147 20.63 12.20 2.80
CA LEU A 147 20.40 12.57 1.40
C LEU A 147 19.04 12.05 0.95
N ILE A 148 18.18 12.95 0.51
CA ILE A 148 16.93 12.63 -0.19
C ILE A 148 17.14 12.86 -1.69
N VAL A 149 16.77 11.86 -2.50
CA VAL A 149 16.77 11.94 -3.96
C VAL A 149 15.38 11.54 -4.47
N ALA A 150 14.56 12.54 -4.76
CA ALA A 150 13.21 12.35 -5.28
C ALA A 150 13.24 12.05 -6.78
N GLY A 151 12.43 11.10 -7.23
CA GLY A 151 12.31 10.67 -8.63
C GLY A 151 11.14 11.30 -9.36
N THR A 152 10.68 10.65 -10.43
CA THR A 152 9.39 10.77 -11.15
C THR A 152 9.35 9.65 -12.16
N ASP A 153 8.15 9.17 -12.50
CA ASP A 153 7.89 8.29 -13.64
C ASP A 153 8.97 7.23 -13.89
N ALA A 154 8.81 6.06 -13.27
CA ALA A 154 9.73 4.92 -13.38
C ALA A 154 9.94 4.36 -14.81
N THR A 155 9.39 4.99 -15.86
CA THR A 155 9.58 4.60 -17.26
C THR A 155 10.41 5.56 -18.13
N ILE A 156 10.82 6.75 -17.64
CA ILE A 156 11.61 7.73 -18.42
C ILE A 156 13.09 7.79 -18.00
N SER A 157 14.05 7.87 -18.93
CA SER A 157 15.48 7.84 -18.59
C SER A 157 16.01 8.96 -17.66
N ASP A 158 15.22 10.01 -17.41
CA ASP A 158 15.58 11.16 -16.55
C ASP A 158 14.61 11.23 -15.37
N TYR A 159 14.79 10.36 -14.37
CA TYR A 159 13.86 10.17 -13.25
C TYR A 159 13.92 11.27 -12.19
N LYS A 160 15.10 11.85 -11.90
CA LYS A 160 15.28 12.79 -10.77
C LYS A 160 14.33 13.99 -10.86
N ARG A 161 13.64 14.34 -9.78
CA ARG A 161 12.92 15.61 -9.59
C ARG A 161 13.79 16.63 -8.86
N TYR A 162 14.29 16.26 -7.70
CA TYR A 162 15.15 17.08 -6.87
C TYR A 162 16.03 16.22 -5.97
N SER A 163 17.09 16.81 -5.42
CA SER A 163 17.80 16.25 -4.27
C SER A 163 17.98 17.28 -3.17
N VAL A 164 18.08 16.83 -1.93
CA VAL A 164 18.46 17.66 -0.80
C VAL A 164 19.31 16.85 0.17
N GLU A 165 20.47 17.38 0.53
CA GLU A 165 21.34 16.80 1.56
C GLU A 165 21.33 17.73 2.77
N PHE A 166 21.24 17.15 3.96
CA PHE A 166 21.25 17.90 5.20
C PHE A 166 21.94 17.13 6.32
N ASN A 167 22.50 17.89 7.25
CA ASN A 167 23.24 17.39 8.40
C ASN A 167 22.49 17.73 9.69
N GLY A 168 22.47 16.78 10.62
CA GLY A 168 22.00 16.99 11.97
C GLY A 168 23.11 17.46 12.90
N PRO A 169 22.76 17.77 14.16
CA PRO A 169 23.72 18.15 15.18
C PRO A 169 24.66 16.99 15.52
N SER A 170 25.95 17.31 15.69
CA SER A 170 26.98 16.37 16.14
C SER A 170 27.39 16.67 17.57
N GLY A 171 27.55 15.63 18.40
CA GLY A 171 28.08 15.78 19.75
C GLY A 171 27.69 14.66 20.70
N SER A 172 27.94 14.90 21.98
CA SER A 172 27.60 13.93 23.03
C SER A 172 26.09 13.76 23.18
N ILE A 173 25.66 12.53 23.43
CA ILE A 173 24.28 12.20 23.77
C ILE A 173 24.05 12.52 25.26
N LEU A 174 23.03 13.31 25.55
CA LEU A 174 22.56 13.56 26.91
C LEU A 174 21.17 12.95 27.08
N VAL A 175 20.97 12.23 28.19
CA VAL A 175 19.70 11.62 28.55
C VAL A 175 18.88 12.56 29.41
N GLY A 176 17.61 12.77 29.04
CA GLY A 176 16.61 13.39 29.88
C GLY A 176 15.46 12.42 30.17
N ASN A 177 14.89 12.52 31.37
CA ASN A 177 13.76 11.69 31.81
C ASN A 177 12.56 12.59 32.05
N ILE A 178 11.47 12.39 31.31
CA ILE A 178 10.28 13.24 31.41
C ILE A 178 9.64 13.06 32.80
N PRO A 179 9.44 14.13 33.59
CA PRO A 179 8.91 14.00 34.94
C PRO A 179 7.52 13.36 34.98
N GLN A 180 7.27 12.53 35.99
CA GLN A 180 5.99 11.83 36.18
C GLN A 180 4.79 12.78 36.35
N SER A 181 5.03 14.05 36.71
CA SER A 181 4.01 15.06 36.98
C SER A 181 3.47 15.81 35.75
N VAL A 182 3.91 15.46 34.54
CA VAL A 182 3.43 16.11 33.31
C VAL A 182 1.95 15.81 33.04
N PRO A 183 1.24 16.69 32.32
CA PRO A 183 -0.09 16.38 31.82
C PRO A 183 -0.10 15.08 31.00
N THR A 184 -1.17 14.29 31.12
CA THR A 184 -1.39 13.09 30.30
C THR A 184 -2.40 13.39 29.19
N ASP A 185 -2.40 12.54 28.17
CA ASP A 185 -3.41 12.52 27.08
C ASP A 185 -3.51 13.87 26.34
N LYS A 186 -2.37 14.57 26.27
CA LYS A 186 -2.19 15.84 25.58
C LYS A 186 -0.85 15.85 24.87
N ARG A 187 -0.79 16.57 23.75
CA ARG A 187 0.47 16.84 23.07
C ARG A 187 1.32 17.80 23.90
N LEU A 188 2.57 17.41 24.08
CA LEU A 188 3.61 18.15 24.79
C LEU A 188 4.85 18.23 23.89
N ARG A 189 5.77 19.11 24.26
CA ARG A 189 7.11 19.18 23.65
C ARG A 189 8.16 19.34 24.73
N ILE A 190 9.40 19.01 24.40
CA ILE A 190 10.58 19.33 25.19
C ILE A 190 11.19 20.61 24.64
N LYS A 191 11.59 21.50 25.54
CA LYS A 191 12.34 22.72 25.25
C LYS A 191 13.72 22.66 25.90
N VAL A 192 14.76 22.91 25.11
CA VAL A 192 16.16 23.00 25.59
C VAL A 192 16.78 24.27 25.01
N GLY A 193 16.95 25.31 25.83
CA GLY A 193 17.33 26.63 25.32
C GLY A 193 16.26 27.17 24.36
N ASP A 194 16.65 27.40 23.11
CA ASP A 194 15.75 27.86 22.04
C ASP A 194 15.21 26.71 21.17
N GLU A 195 15.71 25.48 21.37
CA GLU A 195 15.30 24.29 20.63
C GLU A 195 13.99 23.72 21.18
N ILE A 196 13.14 23.24 20.28
CA ILE A 196 11.83 22.65 20.58
C ILE A 196 11.68 21.32 19.83
N SER A 197 11.36 20.25 20.55
CA SER A 197 11.18 18.92 19.96
C SER A 197 9.91 18.81 19.10
N SER A 198 9.81 17.74 18.31
CA SER A 198 8.54 17.17 17.86
C SER A 198 7.58 16.93 19.03
N THR A 199 6.28 16.84 18.75
CA THR A 199 5.27 16.52 19.76
C THR A 199 5.42 15.09 20.25
N PHE A 200 4.99 14.87 21.48
CA PHE A 200 4.79 13.55 22.08
C PHE A 200 3.62 13.62 23.06
N ILE A 201 3.05 12.47 23.42
CA ILE A 201 2.07 12.38 24.51
C ILE A 201 2.61 11.59 25.71
N VAL A 202 1.93 11.68 26.85
CA VAL A 202 2.06 10.71 27.94
C VAL A 202 0.70 10.08 28.17
N SER A 203 0.57 8.77 27.95
CA SER A 203 -0.71 8.05 28.04
C SER A 203 -0.46 6.57 28.29
N GLU A 204 -1.36 5.88 28.99
CA GLU A 204 -1.29 4.39 29.05
C GLU A 204 -1.72 3.77 27.70
N ASP A 205 -2.39 4.52 26.84
CA ASP A 205 -2.91 4.02 25.56
C ASP A 205 -2.00 4.36 24.39
N VAL A 206 -0.81 4.95 24.62
CA VAL A 206 0.08 5.39 23.54
C VAL A 206 0.42 4.24 22.57
N TYR A 207 0.81 3.06 23.07
CA TYR A 207 1.11 1.93 22.20
C TYR A 207 -0.14 1.21 21.70
N THR A 208 -1.31 1.43 22.32
CA THR A 208 -2.59 1.06 21.71
C THR A 208 -2.84 1.89 20.45
N MET A 209 -2.66 3.21 20.52
CA MET A 209 -2.80 4.10 19.35
C MET A 209 -1.76 3.75 18.26
N VAL A 210 -0.52 3.43 18.64
CA VAL A 210 0.50 2.99 17.67
C VAL A 210 0.11 1.66 17.02
N LYS A 211 -0.41 0.69 17.78
CA LYS A 211 -0.96 -0.57 17.24
C LYS A 211 -2.12 -0.31 16.27
N ASP A 212 -3.02 0.59 16.62
CA ASP A 212 -4.19 0.97 15.81
C ASP A 212 -3.79 1.71 14.54
N ALA A 213 -2.64 2.40 14.53
CA ALA A 213 -2.05 2.91 13.30
C ALA A 213 -1.38 1.79 12.51
N ALA A 214 -0.58 0.94 13.15
CA ALA A 214 0.16 -0.18 12.53
C ALA A 214 -0.75 -1.15 11.77
N ILE A 215 -1.93 -1.48 12.33
CA ILE A 215 -2.85 -2.42 11.70
C ILE A 215 -3.46 -1.89 10.39
N LYS A 216 -3.52 -0.56 10.21
CA LYS A 216 -4.01 0.05 8.96
C LYS A 216 -3.14 -0.32 7.75
N PHE A 217 -1.88 -0.66 7.96
CA PHE A 217 -0.99 -1.11 6.89
C PHE A 217 -1.51 -2.38 6.21
N PHE A 218 -2.07 -3.32 6.97
CA PHE A 218 -2.67 -4.53 6.40
C PHE A 218 -3.83 -4.17 5.46
N GLY A 219 -4.63 -3.16 5.80
CA GLY A 219 -5.66 -2.60 4.93
C GLY A 219 -5.12 -2.07 3.60
N ILE A 220 -3.92 -1.48 3.59
CA ILE A 220 -3.22 -1.05 2.35
C ILE A 220 -2.79 -2.26 1.53
N GLN A 221 -2.35 -3.33 2.18
CA GLN A 221 -1.86 -4.53 1.52
C GLN A 221 -2.96 -5.46 1.00
N ARG A 222 -4.25 -5.22 1.28
CA ARG A 222 -5.30 -6.18 0.90
C ARG A 222 -5.43 -6.33 -0.61
N SER A 223 -5.49 -7.57 -1.08
CA SER A 223 -5.75 -7.92 -2.47
C SER A 223 -7.20 -8.41 -2.66
N GLY A 224 -7.64 -8.52 -3.92
CA GLY A 224 -8.98 -8.97 -4.31
C GLY A 224 -10.07 -7.92 -4.10
N ASN A 225 -11.33 -8.40 -4.11
CA ASN A 225 -12.50 -7.60 -3.77
C ASN A 225 -12.66 -7.42 -2.24
N SER A 226 -11.63 -6.89 -1.61
CA SER A 226 -11.53 -6.69 -0.17
C SER A 226 -11.63 -5.19 0.13
N ASP A 227 -12.47 -4.81 1.10
CA ASP A 227 -12.57 -3.41 1.47
C ASP A 227 -11.23 -2.91 2.04
N SER A 228 -10.76 -1.78 1.54
CA SER A 228 -9.56 -1.10 2.01
C SER A 228 -9.88 0.38 2.21
N TRP A 229 -9.27 0.98 3.25
CA TRP A 229 -9.34 2.42 3.45
C TRP A 229 -8.48 3.19 2.45
N PHE A 230 -7.59 2.53 1.68
CA PHE A 230 -6.58 3.18 0.87
C PHE A 230 -6.84 3.09 -0.64
N HIS A 231 -7.36 1.95 -1.10
CA HIS A 231 -7.56 1.68 -2.53
C HIS A 231 -8.84 0.86 -2.78
N GLY A 232 -9.32 0.86 -4.04
CA GLY A 232 -10.49 0.08 -4.43
C GLY A 232 -10.16 -1.41 -4.68
N PRO A 233 -11.15 -2.24 -5.05
CA PRO A 233 -10.92 -3.63 -5.44
C PRO A 233 -9.83 -3.76 -6.51
N SER A 234 -8.93 -4.72 -6.31
CA SER A 234 -7.77 -4.94 -7.16
C SER A 234 -7.45 -6.42 -7.24
N HIS A 235 -6.77 -6.86 -8.30
CA HIS A 235 -6.41 -8.26 -8.49
C HIS A 235 -7.60 -9.22 -8.35
N VAL A 236 -8.80 -8.77 -8.76
CA VAL A 236 -10.03 -9.56 -8.68
C VAL A 236 -10.00 -10.76 -9.62
N LYS A 237 -8.99 -10.81 -10.50
CA LYS A 237 -8.76 -11.86 -11.50
C LYS A 237 -7.66 -12.85 -11.12
N ASP A 238 -7.05 -12.72 -9.94
CA ASP A 238 -6.05 -13.68 -9.46
C ASP A 238 -6.58 -15.13 -9.55
N GLY A 239 -5.82 -15.99 -10.22
CA GLY A 239 -6.26 -17.31 -10.67
C GLY A 239 -6.40 -17.45 -12.20
N ALA A 240 -6.32 -16.34 -12.95
CA ALA A 240 -6.34 -16.34 -14.42
C ALA A 240 -5.00 -16.69 -15.10
N GLY A 241 -3.89 -16.51 -14.38
CA GLY A 241 -2.54 -16.79 -14.89
C GLY A 241 -2.24 -18.28 -15.02
N LYS A 242 -1.07 -18.59 -15.58
CA LYS A 242 -0.60 -19.98 -15.69
C LYS A 242 -0.33 -20.56 -14.30
N VAL A 243 -0.69 -21.83 -14.11
CA VAL A 243 -0.29 -22.60 -12.92
C VAL A 243 1.13 -23.11 -13.14
N VAL A 244 2.03 -22.80 -12.21
CA VAL A 244 3.46 -23.14 -12.32
C VAL A 244 3.98 -23.86 -11.09
N LEU A 245 5.03 -24.65 -11.30
CA LEU A 245 5.94 -25.15 -10.28
C LEU A 245 7.31 -24.58 -10.62
N ASP A 246 7.85 -23.74 -9.73
CA ASP A 246 8.92 -22.79 -10.04
C ASP A 246 8.52 -21.91 -11.25
N GLU A 247 9.12 -22.17 -12.41
CA GLU A 247 8.82 -21.48 -13.68
C GLU A 247 8.10 -22.36 -14.70
N LYS A 248 7.93 -23.66 -14.40
CA LYS A 248 7.39 -24.66 -15.34
C LYS A 248 5.89 -24.74 -15.23
N VAL A 249 5.20 -24.62 -16.37
CA VAL A 249 3.74 -24.78 -16.44
C VAL A 249 3.35 -26.21 -16.06
N VAL A 250 2.45 -26.31 -15.08
CA VAL A 250 1.86 -27.57 -14.64
C VAL A 250 0.63 -27.88 -15.50
N SER A 251 0.54 -29.10 -16.02
CA SER A 251 -0.64 -29.57 -16.78
C SER A 251 -1.60 -30.36 -15.88
N GLY A 252 -2.90 -30.26 -16.14
CA GLY A 252 -3.93 -31.01 -15.40
C GLY A 252 -4.45 -30.33 -14.12
N VAL A 253 -3.85 -29.21 -13.71
CA VAL A 253 -4.39 -28.32 -12.67
C VAL A 253 -4.77 -26.99 -13.32
N THR A 254 -5.97 -26.52 -13.02
CA THR A 254 -6.49 -25.24 -13.53
C THR A 254 -7.19 -24.51 -12.41
N THR A 255 -6.88 -23.23 -12.24
CA THR A 255 -7.66 -22.28 -11.46
C THR A 255 -8.58 -21.49 -12.39
N ASN A 256 -9.67 -20.96 -11.86
CA ASN A 256 -10.49 -20.00 -12.56
C ASN A 256 -10.08 -18.57 -12.18
N GLU A 257 -10.34 -17.64 -13.10
CA GLU A 257 -10.25 -16.21 -12.83
C GLU A 257 -11.01 -15.85 -11.54
N GLY A 258 -10.29 -15.27 -10.58
CA GLY A 258 -10.83 -14.81 -9.33
C GLY A 258 -10.94 -15.86 -8.21
N ASP A 259 -10.52 -17.11 -8.44
CA ASP A 259 -10.51 -18.16 -7.41
C ASP A 259 -9.54 -17.84 -6.27
N LEU A 260 -8.48 -17.06 -6.55
CA LEU A 260 -7.40 -16.73 -5.62
C LEU A 260 -7.40 -15.26 -5.21
N GLN A 261 -8.56 -14.59 -5.21
CA GLN A 261 -8.72 -13.25 -4.64
C GLN A 261 -8.50 -13.22 -3.12
N GLY A 262 -8.17 -12.05 -2.58
CA GLY A 262 -7.90 -11.87 -1.15
C GLY A 262 -6.43 -12.06 -0.82
N GLY A 263 -6.14 -12.09 0.48
CA GLY A 263 -4.79 -12.14 1.00
C GLY A 263 -4.13 -10.78 0.94
N TRP A 264 -2.83 -10.74 1.21
CA TRP A 264 -2.07 -9.51 1.24
C TRP A 264 -1.01 -9.50 0.15
N TYR A 265 -0.79 -8.33 -0.44
CA TYR A 265 0.45 -8.01 -1.10
C TYR A 265 1.60 -8.09 -0.10
N ASP A 266 2.74 -8.58 -0.57
CA ASP A 266 3.87 -8.94 0.28
C ASP A 266 4.59 -7.70 0.83
N CYS A 267 5.00 -6.80 -0.06
CA CYS A 267 5.74 -5.59 0.29
C CYS A 267 5.27 -4.40 -0.53
N GLY A 268 6.18 -3.67 -1.17
CA GLY A 268 5.86 -2.58 -2.08
C GLY A 268 5.38 -3.02 -3.46
N ASP A 269 5.39 -4.33 -3.73
CA ASP A 269 4.93 -4.96 -4.95
C ASP A 269 3.51 -5.54 -4.81
N TYR A 270 3.06 -6.32 -5.80
CA TYR A 270 1.75 -6.98 -5.78
C TYR A 270 1.84 -8.49 -5.73
N LEU A 271 3.02 -9.04 -5.44
CA LEU A 271 3.19 -10.46 -5.20
C LEU A 271 2.44 -10.84 -3.93
N LYS A 272 1.88 -12.05 -3.95
CA LYS A 272 1.41 -12.73 -2.75
C LYS A 272 2.38 -13.86 -2.49
N GLU A 273 3.12 -13.75 -1.40
CA GLU A 273 4.19 -14.68 -1.05
C GLU A 273 3.77 -15.59 0.09
N SER A 274 4.06 -16.87 -0.02
CA SER A 274 3.54 -17.87 0.91
C SER A 274 4.19 -17.79 2.29
N GLN A 275 5.50 -17.50 2.36
CA GLN A 275 6.25 -17.44 3.63
C GLN A 275 5.80 -16.28 4.50
N THR A 276 5.67 -15.09 3.92
CA THR A 276 5.26 -13.88 4.65
C THR A 276 3.77 -13.83 4.93
N GLN A 277 2.92 -14.29 4.01
CA GLN A 277 1.48 -14.37 4.29
C GLN A 277 1.19 -15.36 5.42
N ALA A 278 1.83 -16.54 5.41
CA ALA A 278 1.67 -17.50 6.49
C ALA A 278 2.23 -16.97 7.82
N TYR A 279 3.38 -16.30 7.79
CA TYR A 279 3.99 -15.70 8.97
C TYR A 279 3.14 -14.59 9.57
N ALA A 280 2.65 -13.68 8.73
CA ALA A 280 1.77 -12.59 9.15
C ALA A 280 0.46 -13.13 9.71
N PHE A 281 -0.13 -14.11 9.05
CA PHE A 281 -1.34 -14.78 9.53
C PHE A 281 -1.15 -15.44 10.90
N ALA A 282 -0.06 -16.19 11.09
CA ALA A 282 0.27 -16.81 12.36
C ALA A 282 0.52 -15.76 13.47
N ASN A 283 1.24 -14.68 13.17
CA ASN A 283 1.49 -13.58 14.12
C ASN A 283 0.20 -12.92 14.57
N LEU A 284 -0.67 -12.51 13.64
CA LEU A 284 -1.95 -11.87 13.96
C LEU A 284 -2.83 -12.79 14.80
N ALA A 285 -2.93 -14.08 14.43
CA ALA A 285 -3.70 -15.06 15.19
C ALA A 285 -3.15 -15.27 16.61
N VAL A 286 -1.83 -15.42 16.76
CA VAL A 286 -1.18 -15.58 18.07
C VAL A 286 -1.31 -14.31 18.91
N ALA A 287 -1.13 -13.13 18.32
CA ALA A 287 -1.26 -11.85 19.01
C ALA A 287 -2.67 -11.69 19.60
N ALA A 288 -3.72 -11.93 18.78
CA ALA A 288 -5.11 -11.89 19.23
C ALA A 288 -5.41 -12.93 20.32
N ALA A 289 -4.96 -14.17 20.16
CA ALA A 289 -5.27 -15.26 21.10
C ALA A 289 -4.51 -15.19 22.43
N SER A 290 -3.25 -14.72 22.39
CA SER A 290 -2.38 -14.62 23.58
C SER A 290 -2.69 -13.41 24.45
N ASN A 291 -3.24 -12.35 23.86
CA ASN A 291 -3.55 -11.08 24.52
C ASN A 291 -4.97 -10.57 24.17
N PRO A 292 -6.04 -11.37 24.37
CA PRO A 292 -7.38 -11.02 23.88
C PRO A 292 -7.99 -9.77 24.54
N SER A 293 -7.50 -9.36 25.72
CA SER A 293 -7.93 -8.11 26.38
C SER A 293 -7.22 -6.87 25.84
N LYS A 294 -6.21 -7.04 24.98
CA LYS A 294 -5.44 -5.96 24.36
C LYS A 294 -5.81 -5.78 22.88
N ASP A 295 -6.70 -6.60 22.36
CA ASP A 295 -7.27 -6.52 21.01
C ASP A 295 -8.72 -6.04 21.10
N VAL A 296 -9.02 -4.88 20.51
CA VAL A 296 -10.27 -4.15 20.67
C VAL A 296 -10.78 -3.73 19.29
N ASP A 297 -12.10 -3.54 19.18
CA ASP A 297 -12.82 -3.17 17.96
C ASP A 297 -12.87 -1.63 17.83
N HIS A 298 -11.82 -1.05 17.24
CA HIS A 298 -11.70 0.39 16.96
C HIS A 298 -12.06 0.73 15.53
N TYR A 299 -11.93 -0.21 14.60
CA TYR A 299 -12.26 -0.01 13.19
C TYR A 299 -13.36 -0.95 12.71
N ALA A 300 -14.03 -0.55 11.64
CA ALA A 300 -14.72 -1.49 10.78
C ALA A 300 -13.70 -2.25 9.94
N TYR A 301 -14.15 -3.34 9.31
CA TYR A 301 -13.32 -4.16 8.43
C TYR A 301 -12.37 -3.39 7.51
N ASN A 302 -12.75 -2.25 6.92
CA ASN A 302 -11.91 -1.52 5.97
C ASN A 302 -10.70 -0.78 6.59
N HIS A 303 -10.56 -0.72 7.93
CA HIS A 303 -9.55 0.06 8.67
C HIS A 303 -9.64 1.58 8.50
N GLY A 304 -10.75 2.10 7.98
CA GLY A 304 -10.99 3.52 7.72
C GLY A 304 -12.21 4.10 8.44
N GLU A 305 -13.25 3.29 8.63
CA GLU A 305 -14.44 3.63 9.42
C GLU A 305 -14.20 3.23 10.88
N PHE A 306 -14.45 4.12 11.84
CA PHE A 306 -14.16 3.92 13.27
C PHE A 306 -15.34 4.33 14.18
N VAL A 307 -16.45 4.79 13.59
CA VAL A 307 -17.69 5.09 14.32
C VAL A 307 -18.61 3.88 14.28
N LYS A 308 -18.81 3.29 13.10
CA LYS A 308 -19.63 2.09 12.88
C LYS A 308 -18.74 0.90 12.60
N THR A 309 -18.17 0.35 13.66
CA THR A 309 -17.28 -0.80 13.64
C THR A 309 -18.06 -2.11 13.45
N ASP A 310 -17.37 -3.22 13.19
CA ASP A 310 -18.01 -4.52 12.91
C ASP A 310 -18.17 -5.42 14.15
N ASN A 311 -17.78 -4.93 15.33
CA ASN A 311 -17.87 -5.61 16.63
C ASN A 311 -16.95 -6.83 16.73
N VAL A 312 -15.86 -6.85 15.96
CA VAL A 312 -14.82 -7.87 16.02
C VAL A 312 -13.50 -7.18 16.36
N PRO A 313 -12.74 -7.65 17.36
CA PRO A 313 -11.41 -7.11 17.65
C PRO A 313 -10.53 -7.02 16.40
N ASP A 314 -9.87 -5.88 16.21
CA ASP A 314 -9.28 -5.52 14.92
C ASP A 314 -8.16 -6.49 14.48
N VAL A 315 -7.31 -6.96 15.40
CA VAL A 315 -6.24 -7.92 15.09
C VAL A 315 -6.83 -9.28 14.73
N LEU A 316 -7.83 -9.76 15.48
CA LEU A 316 -8.57 -10.98 15.17
C LEU A 316 -9.32 -10.87 13.83
N ARG A 317 -9.87 -9.70 13.53
CA ARG A 317 -10.57 -9.40 12.27
C ARG A 317 -9.60 -9.43 11.09
N GLU A 318 -8.40 -8.91 11.24
CA GLU A 318 -7.35 -8.99 10.22
C GLU A 318 -6.82 -10.43 10.06
N ALA A 319 -6.64 -11.18 11.15
CA ALA A 319 -6.28 -12.60 11.06
C ALA A 319 -7.32 -13.39 10.23
N LYS A 320 -8.61 -13.08 10.39
CA LYS A 320 -9.65 -13.68 9.54
C LYS A 320 -9.46 -13.36 8.05
N HIS A 321 -9.01 -12.16 7.69
CA HIS A 321 -8.74 -11.82 6.29
C HIS A 321 -7.71 -12.79 5.66
N GLY A 322 -6.63 -13.08 6.37
CA GLY A 322 -5.64 -14.09 5.95
C GLY A 322 -6.25 -15.49 5.83
N ALA A 323 -7.04 -15.91 6.82
CA ALA A 323 -7.74 -17.19 6.76
C ALA A 323 -8.70 -17.31 5.57
N ASP A 324 -9.41 -16.24 5.20
CA ASP A 324 -10.30 -16.23 4.03
C ASP A 324 -9.53 -16.56 2.75
N PHE A 325 -8.29 -16.08 2.59
CA PHE A 325 -7.43 -16.43 1.46
C PHE A 325 -7.04 -17.91 1.45
N PHE A 326 -6.58 -18.46 2.58
CA PHE A 326 -6.19 -19.88 2.66
C PHE A 326 -7.39 -20.83 2.47
N LEU A 327 -8.57 -20.47 2.99
CA LEU A 327 -9.79 -21.25 2.77
C LEU A 327 -10.25 -21.19 1.30
N ARG A 328 -10.10 -20.04 0.63
CA ARG A 328 -10.35 -19.92 -0.83
C ARG A 328 -9.37 -20.78 -1.62
N SER A 329 -8.09 -20.75 -1.27
CA SER A 329 -7.07 -21.60 -1.91
C SER A 329 -7.39 -23.09 -1.73
N PHE A 330 -7.77 -23.53 -0.52
CA PHE A 330 -8.21 -24.90 -0.27
C PHE A 330 -9.43 -25.29 -1.11
N LYS A 331 -10.39 -24.38 -1.26
CA LYS A 331 -11.56 -24.59 -2.12
C LYS A 331 -11.19 -24.67 -3.60
N ALA A 332 -10.34 -23.78 -4.10
CA ALA A 332 -9.84 -23.78 -5.48
C ALA A 332 -9.05 -25.07 -5.78
N ALA A 333 -8.37 -25.61 -4.77
CA ALA A 333 -7.67 -26.89 -4.80
C ALA A 333 -8.59 -28.12 -4.69
N ASN A 334 -9.91 -27.96 -4.70
CA ASN A 334 -10.91 -29.02 -4.50
C ASN A 334 -10.69 -29.83 -3.20
N GLY A 335 -10.22 -29.16 -2.15
CA GLY A 335 -9.98 -29.76 -0.84
C GLY A 335 -8.72 -30.63 -0.74
N VAL A 336 -7.77 -30.48 -1.68
CA VAL A 336 -6.48 -31.16 -1.66
C VAL A 336 -5.39 -30.16 -1.26
N VAL A 337 -4.74 -30.38 -0.12
CA VAL A 337 -3.73 -29.46 0.43
C VAL A 337 -2.58 -29.24 -0.55
N ASP A 338 -2.02 -30.31 -1.12
CA ASP A 338 -0.88 -30.22 -2.05
C ASP A 338 -1.21 -29.43 -3.34
N ASN A 339 -2.49 -29.29 -3.70
CA ASN A 339 -2.95 -28.51 -4.86
C ASN A 339 -3.25 -27.04 -4.53
N MET A 340 -3.05 -26.62 -3.27
CA MET A 340 -3.28 -25.23 -2.87
C MET A 340 -2.16 -24.33 -3.41
N ALA A 341 -2.57 -23.30 -4.15
CA ALA A 341 -1.69 -22.19 -4.46
C ALA A 341 -1.83 -21.13 -3.36
N VAL A 342 -0.77 -20.94 -2.59
CA VAL A 342 -0.69 -19.91 -1.54
C VAL A 342 0.14 -18.71 -1.96
N SER A 343 0.63 -18.72 -3.19
CA SER A 343 1.37 -17.63 -3.81
C SER A 343 0.83 -17.31 -5.20
N VAL A 344 0.81 -16.01 -5.51
CA VAL A 344 0.35 -15.49 -6.81
C VAL A 344 1.27 -14.36 -7.26
N GLY A 345 1.55 -14.32 -8.55
CA GLY A 345 2.41 -13.31 -9.17
C GLY A 345 3.76 -13.88 -9.61
N ASN A 346 4.45 -13.13 -10.47
CA ASN A 346 5.73 -13.49 -11.04
C ASN A 346 6.72 -12.33 -10.85
N PHE A 347 7.87 -12.59 -10.22
CA PHE A 347 8.86 -11.57 -9.88
C PHE A 347 9.30 -10.68 -11.05
N GLY A 348 9.33 -11.19 -12.28
CA GLY A 348 9.69 -10.38 -13.44
C GLY A 348 8.53 -9.50 -13.91
N SER A 349 7.42 -10.13 -14.28
CA SER A 349 6.29 -9.41 -14.90
C SER A 349 5.59 -8.47 -13.93
N ASP A 350 5.44 -8.87 -12.67
CA ASP A 350 4.71 -8.14 -11.64
C ASP A 350 5.42 -6.86 -11.22
N HIS A 351 6.75 -6.94 -11.13
CA HIS A 351 7.61 -5.78 -10.89
C HIS A 351 7.77 -4.90 -12.13
N GLY A 352 7.35 -5.39 -13.29
CA GLY A 352 7.47 -4.73 -14.58
C GLY A 352 6.68 -3.43 -14.69
N LEU A 353 5.75 -3.11 -13.78
CA LEU A 353 5.05 -1.83 -13.82
C LEU A 353 4.71 -1.30 -12.43
N TRP A 354 5.13 -0.06 -12.17
CA TRP A 354 4.64 0.71 -11.02
C TRP A 354 3.28 1.31 -11.38
N VAL A 355 2.19 0.80 -10.82
CA VAL A 355 0.85 1.39 -10.97
C VAL A 355 0.09 1.10 -9.70
N ARG A 356 -1.04 1.77 -9.48
CA ARG A 356 -1.99 1.35 -8.46
C ARG A 356 -2.55 -0.06 -8.74
N PRO A 357 -2.89 -0.84 -7.70
CA PRO A 357 -3.23 -2.25 -7.86
C PRO A 357 -4.54 -2.46 -8.64
N GLU A 358 -5.49 -1.52 -8.58
CA GLU A 358 -6.76 -1.59 -9.31
C GLU A 358 -6.56 -1.58 -10.84
N LEU A 359 -5.44 -1.05 -11.32
CA LEU A 359 -5.13 -0.99 -12.75
C LEU A 359 -4.59 -2.30 -13.29
N GLN A 360 -3.92 -3.12 -12.46
CA GLN A 360 -3.28 -4.34 -12.95
C GLN A 360 -4.29 -5.32 -13.54
N ASP A 361 -5.54 -5.35 -13.05
CA ASP A 361 -6.62 -6.16 -13.63
C ASP A 361 -7.00 -5.80 -15.08
N TYR A 362 -6.63 -4.61 -15.55
CA TYR A 362 -6.92 -4.11 -16.89
C TYR A 362 -5.72 -4.24 -17.84
N ILE A 363 -4.55 -4.61 -17.33
CA ILE A 363 -3.33 -4.80 -18.12
C ILE A 363 -3.46 -6.10 -18.91
N VAL A 364 -3.39 -5.98 -20.23
CA VAL A 364 -3.45 -7.11 -21.19
C VAL A 364 -2.12 -7.31 -21.93
N ILE A 365 -1.09 -6.58 -21.52
CA ILE A 365 0.24 -6.60 -22.13
C ILE A 365 1.11 -7.51 -21.29
N SER A 366 1.89 -8.37 -21.96
CA SER A 366 2.82 -9.28 -21.31
C SER A 366 3.92 -8.53 -20.55
N MET A 367 4.43 -9.17 -19.49
CA MET A 367 5.52 -8.70 -18.64
C MET A 367 5.22 -7.42 -17.85
N ARG A 368 3.94 -7.14 -17.54
CA ARG A 368 3.53 -5.93 -16.80
C ARG A 368 2.54 -6.19 -15.67
N GLY A 369 2.51 -7.43 -15.15
CA GLY A 369 1.73 -7.79 -13.96
C GLY A 369 0.22 -7.89 -14.19
N GLY A 370 -0.22 -7.99 -15.45
CA GLY A 370 -1.63 -8.23 -15.77
C GLY A 370 -2.10 -9.64 -15.37
N PRO A 371 -3.41 -9.93 -15.39
CA PRO A 371 -3.95 -11.19 -14.87
C PRO A 371 -3.37 -12.45 -15.51
N ALA A 372 -3.01 -12.38 -16.80
CA ALA A 372 -2.42 -13.50 -17.53
C ALA A 372 -0.94 -13.74 -17.19
N ASP A 373 -0.25 -12.73 -16.68
CA ASP A 373 1.17 -12.77 -16.30
C ASP A 373 1.39 -13.07 -14.81
N ARG A 374 0.31 -13.10 -14.02
CA ARG A 374 0.37 -13.37 -12.59
C ARG A 374 0.26 -14.86 -12.34
N ASP A 375 1.43 -15.49 -12.24
CA ASP A 375 1.56 -16.93 -12.08
C ASP A 375 0.87 -17.43 -10.80
N VAL A 376 0.18 -18.56 -10.91
CA VAL A 376 -0.38 -19.30 -9.77
C VAL A 376 0.66 -20.34 -9.35
N ARG A 377 1.34 -20.10 -8.23
CA ARG A 377 2.52 -20.89 -7.84
C ARG A 377 2.14 -22.05 -6.91
N LEU A 378 2.42 -23.28 -7.36
CA LEU A 378 2.29 -24.53 -6.61
C LEU A 378 3.66 -24.98 -6.08
N GLY A 379 3.64 -25.94 -5.15
CA GLY A 379 4.85 -26.58 -4.62
C GLY A 379 5.59 -25.77 -3.55
N GLU A 380 5.03 -24.66 -3.11
CA GLU A 380 5.62 -23.84 -2.05
C GLU A 380 5.18 -24.29 -0.64
N LEU A 381 4.16 -25.14 -0.52
CA LEU A 381 3.73 -25.67 0.78
C LEU A 381 4.74 -26.69 1.33
N GLY A 382 5.69 -26.20 2.13
CA GLY A 382 6.49 -27.02 3.06
C GLY A 382 5.77 -27.23 4.40
N SER A 383 6.39 -28.01 5.29
CA SER A 383 5.94 -28.21 6.67
C SER A 383 5.96 -26.90 7.47
N ASN A 384 6.90 -26.00 7.16
CA ASN A 384 7.01 -24.68 7.77
C ASN A 384 5.79 -23.80 7.50
N ILE A 385 5.49 -23.50 6.24
CA ILE A 385 4.31 -22.70 5.85
C ILE A 385 3.02 -23.38 6.28
N SER A 386 2.93 -24.69 6.02
CA SER A 386 1.71 -25.43 6.33
C SER A 386 1.43 -25.45 7.84
N GLY A 387 2.49 -25.50 8.67
CA GLY A 387 2.40 -25.36 10.12
C GLY A 387 1.87 -23.99 10.54
N GLN A 388 2.43 -22.90 10.00
CA GLN A 388 1.95 -21.54 10.30
C GLN A 388 0.48 -21.33 9.91
N ILE A 389 0.09 -21.78 8.71
CA ILE A 389 -1.31 -21.73 8.24
C ILE A 389 -2.22 -22.58 9.15
N ALA A 390 -1.81 -23.81 9.48
CA ALA A 390 -2.58 -24.67 10.38
C ALA A 390 -2.77 -24.04 11.76
N ALA A 391 -1.74 -23.38 12.29
CA ALA A 391 -1.81 -22.73 13.59
C ALA A 391 -2.81 -21.58 13.61
N GLY A 392 -2.72 -20.67 12.64
CA GLY A 392 -3.65 -19.54 12.54
C GLY A 392 -5.10 -19.98 12.35
N LEU A 393 -5.33 -20.99 11.50
CA LEU A 393 -6.67 -21.55 11.29
C LEU A 393 -7.20 -22.25 12.55
N ALA A 394 -6.36 -22.99 13.27
CA ALA A 394 -6.75 -23.65 14.51
C ALA A 394 -7.16 -22.61 15.58
N ILE A 395 -6.38 -21.54 15.75
CA ILE A 395 -6.73 -20.44 16.67
C ILE A 395 -8.08 -19.82 16.28
N LEU A 396 -8.27 -19.44 15.02
CA LEU A 396 -9.52 -18.83 14.55
C LEU A 396 -10.73 -19.76 14.67
N SER A 397 -10.52 -21.07 14.53
CA SER A 397 -11.60 -22.06 14.72
C SER A 397 -12.24 -22.04 16.11
N LYS A 398 -11.51 -21.48 17.09
CA LYS A 398 -11.98 -21.29 18.45
C LYS A 398 -12.37 -19.85 18.71
N ASP A 399 -11.46 -18.91 18.44
CA ASP A 399 -11.62 -17.52 18.87
C ASP A 399 -12.64 -16.75 18.01
N TYR A 400 -12.81 -17.17 16.75
CA TYR A 400 -13.80 -16.59 15.84
C TYR A 400 -15.18 -17.27 15.91
N ALA A 401 -15.30 -18.42 16.57
CA ALA A 401 -16.53 -19.21 16.61
C ALA A 401 -17.74 -18.45 17.20
N LYS A 402 -17.51 -17.44 18.05
CA LYS A 402 -18.55 -16.57 18.60
C LYS A 402 -19.14 -15.58 17.58
N TYR A 403 -18.41 -15.26 16.51
CA TYR A 403 -18.83 -14.32 15.47
C TYR A 403 -19.36 -15.04 14.23
N ASP A 404 -18.69 -16.11 13.82
CA ASP A 404 -19.07 -16.93 12.68
C ASP A 404 -18.65 -18.39 12.91
N LYS A 405 -19.63 -19.23 13.26
CA LYS A 405 -19.39 -20.62 13.59
C LYS A 405 -19.06 -21.47 12.36
N ASP A 406 -19.70 -21.23 11.22
CA ASP A 406 -19.51 -22.04 10.01
C ASP A 406 -18.13 -21.78 9.40
N PHE A 407 -17.69 -20.52 9.44
CA PHE A 407 -16.31 -20.15 9.15
C PHE A 407 -15.34 -20.86 10.09
N ALA A 408 -15.58 -20.78 11.41
CA ALA A 408 -14.70 -21.39 12.40
C ALA A 408 -14.60 -22.93 12.26
N ASP A 409 -15.71 -23.62 11.96
CA ASP A 409 -15.72 -25.05 11.68
C ASP A 409 -14.91 -25.38 10.40
N SER A 410 -14.99 -24.52 9.37
CA SER A 410 -14.18 -24.64 8.16
C SER A 410 -12.68 -24.46 8.46
N CYS A 411 -12.33 -23.49 9.31
CA CYS A 411 -10.96 -23.30 9.77
C CYS A 411 -10.43 -24.55 10.48
N LEU A 412 -11.19 -25.17 11.39
CA LEU A 412 -10.73 -26.38 12.09
C LEU A 412 -10.47 -27.53 11.12
N MET A 413 -11.41 -27.79 10.22
CA MET A 413 -11.28 -28.89 9.24
C MET A 413 -10.04 -28.72 8.36
N VAL A 414 -9.78 -27.50 7.89
CA VAL A 414 -8.59 -27.22 7.06
C VAL A 414 -7.32 -27.25 7.91
N ALA A 415 -7.33 -26.74 9.14
CA ALA A 415 -6.19 -26.79 10.05
C ALA A 415 -5.71 -28.24 10.32
N GLU A 416 -6.64 -29.15 10.61
CA GLU A 416 -6.33 -30.57 10.83
C GLU A 416 -5.70 -31.21 9.57
N LYS A 417 -6.22 -30.89 8.38
CA LYS A 417 -5.67 -31.39 7.10
C LYS A 417 -4.31 -30.81 6.77
N MET A 418 -4.11 -29.52 6.99
CA MET A 418 -2.84 -28.82 6.79
C MET A 418 -1.77 -29.39 7.74
N TYR A 419 -2.12 -29.62 9.01
CA TYR A 419 -1.20 -30.23 9.96
C TYR A 419 -0.87 -31.68 9.63
N ASP A 420 -1.84 -32.50 9.22
CA ASP A 420 -1.58 -33.87 8.74
C ASP A 420 -0.63 -33.88 7.53
N PHE A 421 -0.83 -32.99 6.55
CA PHE A 421 0.09 -32.81 5.43
C PHE A 421 1.50 -32.44 5.91
N ALA A 422 1.60 -31.41 6.76
CA ALA A 422 2.87 -30.88 7.26
C ALA A 422 3.65 -31.91 8.11
N LYS A 423 2.95 -32.62 9.01
CA LYS A 423 3.53 -33.66 9.87
C LYS A 423 4.07 -34.82 9.05
N ASN A 424 3.29 -35.34 8.09
CA ASN A 424 3.74 -36.46 7.26
C ASN A 424 4.94 -36.09 6.39
N LEU A 425 4.93 -34.87 5.83
CA LEU A 425 6.05 -34.35 5.05
C LEU A 425 7.33 -34.24 5.90
N ALA A 426 7.23 -33.73 7.13
CA ALA A 426 8.35 -33.61 8.07
C ALA A 426 8.91 -34.95 8.54
N LEU A 427 8.05 -35.96 8.71
CA LEU A 427 8.47 -37.32 9.07
C LEU A 427 9.06 -38.11 7.90
N GLY A 428 9.09 -37.54 6.68
CA GLY A 428 9.58 -38.22 5.48
C GLY A 428 8.65 -39.33 4.99
N ASN A 429 7.37 -39.29 5.38
CA ASN A 429 6.37 -40.21 4.87
C ASN A 429 6.07 -39.89 3.40
N ASP A 430 5.73 -40.91 2.62
CA ASP A 430 5.45 -40.74 1.20
C ASP A 430 3.99 -40.36 0.88
N SER A 431 3.14 -40.25 1.91
CA SER A 431 1.72 -39.95 1.78
C SER A 431 1.12 -39.24 2.99
N TYR A 432 -0.02 -38.59 2.78
CA TYR A 432 -0.83 -37.85 3.74
C TYR A 432 -2.34 -38.09 3.49
N ASP A 433 -3.24 -37.54 4.31
CA ASP A 433 -4.71 -37.59 4.18
C ASP A 433 -5.22 -38.98 3.75
N LYS A 434 -4.85 -39.99 4.53
CA LYS A 434 -5.22 -41.40 4.32
C LYS A 434 -4.68 -42.01 3.02
N GLY A 435 -3.43 -41.71 2.67
CA GLY A 435 -2.67 -42.40 1.62
C GLY A 435 -2.54 -41.64 0.29
N LYS A 436 -2.91 -40.36 0.24
CA LYS A 436 -2.64 -39.48 -0.90
C LYS A 436 -1.13 -39.22 -1.00
N LYS A 437 -0.55 -39.38 -2.19
CA LYS A 437 0.88 -39.11 -2.42
C LYS A 437 1.14 -37.61 -2.53
N PHE A 438 2.31 -37.18 -2.07
CA PHE A 438 2.86 -35.87 -2.37
C PHE A 438 3.21 -35.78 -3.87
N VAL A 439 2.85 -34.69 -4.52
CA VAL A 439 2.95 -34.45 -5.96
C VAL A 439 3.86 -33.27 -6.26
N TYR A 440 3.66 -32.12 -5.59
CA TYR A 440 4.32 -30.86 -5.95
C TYR A 440 5.49 -30.48 -5.03
N ASN A 441 5.38 -30.75 -3.73
CA ASN A 441 6.49 -30.58 -2.80
C ASN A 441 6.71 -31.84 -1.95
N THR A 442 7.96 -32.30 -1.92
CA THR A 442 8.41 -33.44 -1.09
C THR A 442 9.43 -33.02 -0.03
N MET A 443 9.67 -31.71 0.12
CA MET A 443 10.60 -31.14 1.08
C MET A 443 9.86 -30.48 2.24
N ALA A 444 10.19 -30.88 3.47
CA ALA A 444 9.62 -30.31 4.70
C ALA A 444 9.96 -28.81 4.88
N ALA A 445 11.14 -28.39 4.44
CA ALA A 445 11.56 -26.99 4.33
C ALA A 445 12.66 -26.85 3.27
N GLY A 446 13.14 -25.62 3.04
CA GLY A 446 14.25 -25.33 2.13
C GLY A 446 13.88 -25.06 0.69
N TRP A 447 12.60 -24.84 0.42
CA TRP A 447 12.16 -24.18 -0.81
C TRP A 447 12.42 -22.65 -0.67
N SER A 448 12.55 -21.93 -1.78
CA SER A 448 12.87 -20.50 -1.76
C SER A 448 12.30 -19.78 -2.97
N THR A 449 12.01 -18.50 -2.82
CA THR A 449 11.73 -17.56 -3.92
C THR A 449 12.92 -16.62 -4.13
N PRO A 450 12.95 -15.85 -5.23
CA PRO A 450 13.90 -14.76 -5.40
C PRO A 450 14.00 -13.79 -4.21
N ALA A 451 12.87 -13.48 -3.53
CA ALA A 451 12.87 -12.59 -2.36
C ALA A 451 13.13 -13.31 -1.04
N TYR A 452 12.62 -14.54 -0.88
CA TYR A 452 12.65 -15.26 0.40
C TYR A 452 13.44 -16.56 0.24
N ASN A 453 14.68 -16.53 0.71
CA ASN A 453 15.59 -17.68 0.62
C ASN A 453 16.23 -18.01 1.97
N GLY A 454 16.48 -19.30 2.18
CA GLY A 454 17.21 -19.79 3.36
C GLY A 454 16.35 -20.18 4.57
N ASN A 455 15.01 -20.14 4.47
CA ASN A 455 14.16 -20.76 5.50
C ASN A 455 14.21 -22.30 5.35
N ASN A 456 14.94 -22.92 6.27
CA ASN A 456 15.19 -24.35 6.32
C ASN A 456 14.65 -25.01 7.61
N GLU A 457 13.88 -24.27 8.42
CA GLU A 457 13.32 -24.75 9.68
C GLU A 457 11.80 -24.92 9.54
N TYR A 458 11.27 -25.94 10.20
CA TYR A 458 9.84 -26.28 10.19
C TYR A 458 9.32 -26.77 11.54
N HIS A 459 10.21 -27.06 12.48
CA HIS A 459 9.87 -27.74 13.73
C HIS A 459 9.22 -26.77 14.72
N ASP A 460 9.67 -25.52 14.73
CA ASP A 460 9.03 -24.41 15.41
C ASP A 460 7.63 -24.11 14.86
N ASP A 461 7.43 -24.20 13.54
CA ASP A 461 6.12 -24.02 12.90
C ASP A 461 5.15 -25.17 13.22
N LEU A 462 5.62 -26.42 13.15
CA LEU A 462 4.82 -27.60 13.49
C LEU A 462 4.50 -27.65 14.98
N ALA A 463 5.43 -27.23 15.84
CA ALA A 463 5.17 -27.05 17.26
C ALA A 463 4.07 -26.00 17.47
N LEU A 464 4.12 -24.86 16.79
CA LEU A 464 3.07 -23.83 16.88
C LEU A 464 1.71 -24.37 16.43
N ALA A 465 1.67 -25.10 15.32
CA ALA A 465 0.45 -25.75 14.81
C ALA A 465 -0.14 -26.75 15.81
N ALA A 466 0.70 -27.59 16.40
CA ALA A 466 0.29 -28.59 17.39
C ALA A 466 -0.24 -27.91 18.67
N ILE A 467 0.42 -26.86 19.17
CA ILE A 467 -0.06 -26.07 20.30
C ILE A 467 -1.42 -25.42 20.00
N ALA A 468 -1.57 -24.80 18.82
CA ALA A 468 -2.81 -24.16 18.40
C ALA A 468 -3.97 -25.17 18.22
N LEU A 469 -3.70 -26.36 17.66
CA LEU A 469 -4.68 -27.44 17.54
C LEU A 469 -5.07 -28.01 18.90
N HIS A 470 -4.13 -28.15 19.85
CA HIS A 470 -4.46 -28.53 21.23
C HIS A 470 -5.37 -27.48 21.89
N TYR A 471 -5.02 -26.20 21.75
CA TYR A 471 -5.83 -25.07 22.22
C TYR A 471 -7.26 -25.10 21.64
N ALA A 472 -7.40 -25.42 20.35
CA ALA A 472 -8.68 -25.45 19.65
C ALA A 472 -9.56 -26.67 19.99
N THR A 473 -8.96 -27.85 20.19
CA THR A 473 -9.69 -29.12 20.18
C THR A 473 -9.79 -29.82 21.54
N TYR A 474 -8.85 -29.60 22.47
CA TYR A 474 -8.76 -30.39 23.70
C TYR A 474 -10.03 -30.36 24.53
N GLU A 475 -10.63 -29.18 24.73
CA GLU A 475 -11.84 -29.04 25.57
C GLU A 475 -13.01 -29.91 25.08
N LYS A 476 -13.06 -30.20 23.77
CA LYS A 476 -14.08 -31.05 23.16
C LYS A 476 -13.67 -32.51 23.10
N SER A 477 -12.40 -32.80 22.82
CA SER A 477 -11.91 -34.15 22.52
C SER A 477 -11.36 -34.89 23.75
N GLY A 478 -10.79 -34.18 24.72
CA GLY A 478 -10.02 -34.72 25.83
C GLY A 478 -8.70 -35.40 25.42
N LYS A 479 -8.30 -35.32 24.14
CA LYS A 479 -7.12 -36.01 23.60
C LYS A 479 -5.87 -35.16 23.69
N MET A 480 -4.76 -35.79 24.07
CA MET A 480 -3.46 -35.13 24.23
C MET A 480 -2.56 -35.22 22.99
N ASP A 481 -3.06 -35.80 21.89
CA ASP A 481 -2.26 -36.12 20.69
C ASP A 481 -1.43 -34.93 20.19
N TYR A 482 -2.04 -33.74 20.07
CA TYR A 482 -1.33 -32.54 19.62
C TYR A 482 -0.36 -31.97 20.66
N LEU A 483 -0.68 -32.02 21.95
CA LEU A 483 0.31 -31.63 22.96
C LEU A 483 1.50 -32.58 22.97
N ASN A 484 1.24 -33.88 22.80
CA ASN A 484 2.30 -34.88 22.72
C ASN A 484 3.20 -34.62 21.49
N ASP A 485 2.60 -34.40 20.33
CA ASP A 485 3.34 -34.01 19.11
C ASP A 485 4.20 -32.76 19.33
N ALA A 486 3.74 -31.80 20.12
CA ALA A 486 4.49 -30.59 20.40
C ALA A 486 5.71 -30.83 21.32
N VAL A 487 5.56 -31.60 22.41
CA VAL A 487 6.53 -31.60 23.53
C VAL A 487 6.84 -32.95 24.21
N GLU A 488 6.13 -34.05 23.91
CA GLU A 488 6.31 -35.35 24.62
C GLU A 488 6.58 -36.56 23.73
N ASP A 489 6.14 -36.57 22.46
CA ASP A 489 6.25 -37.75 21.61
C ASP A 489 7.72 -38.00 21.24
N THR A 490 8.32 -39.06 21.78
CA THR A 490 9.73 -39.40 21.53
C THR A 490 9.99 -39.97 20.13
N GLU A 491 8.95 -40.32 19.37
CA GLU A 491 9.07 -40.70 17.96
C GLU A 491 9.15 -39.46 17.05
N ILE A 492 8.72 -38.30 17.55
CA ILE A 492 8.84 -37.00 16.88
C ILE A 492 10.00 -36.24 17.53
N GLY A 493 11.05 -35.97 16.75
CA GLY A 493 12.29 -35.37 17.26
C GLY A 493 13.39 -36.39 17.49
N THR A 494 14.53 -35.94 18.05
CA THR A 494 15.70 -36.80 18.30
C THR A 494 16.33 -36.47 19.65
N ASP A 495 17.33 -37.23 20.08
CA ASP A 495 18.06 -36.94 21.33
C ASP A 495 18.66 -35.52 21.30
N GLN A 496 18.12 -34.63 22.14
CA GLN A 496 18.67 -33.31 22.36
C GLN A 496 20.02 -33.39 23.09
N MET A 497 20.83 -32.33 23.00
CA MET A 497 21.93 -32.16 23.96
C MET A 497 21.36 -32.22 25.38
N SER A 498 21.96 -33.05 26.24
CA SER A 498 21.53 -33.18 27.64
C SER A 498 21.60 -31.81 28.33
N ARG A 499 20.42 -31.26 28.60
CA ARG A 499 20.17 -29.96 29.22
C ARG A 499 18.98 -30.12 30.15
N SER A 500 19.02 -29.48 31.31
CA SER A 500 17.91 -29.52 32.28
C SER A 500 16.58 -28.98 31.71
N PHE A 501 16.66 -28.11 30.71
CA PHE A 501 15.53 -27.45 30.06
C PHE A 501 15.14 -28.05 28.70
N ALA A 502 15.70 -29.20 28.31
CA ALA A 502 15.30 -29.90 27.09
C ALA A 502 13.84 -30.40 27.17
N PHE A 503 13.08 -30.26 26.10
CA PHE A 503 11.75 -30.88 25.97
C PHE A 503 11.87 -32.41 25.90
N ASN A 504 10.82 -33.12 26.33
CA ASN A 504 10.88 -34.59 26.47
C ASN A 504 10.83 -35.30 25.12
N GLY A 505 10.10 -34.71 24.16
CA GLY A 505 9.93 -35.18 22.80
C GLY A 505 9.21 -34.12 21.96
N GLY A 506 8.61 -34.53 20.85
CA GLY A 506 7.84 -33.69 19.97
C GLY A 506 8.67 -32.73 19.12
N TRP A 507 7.98 -31.84 18.40
CA TRP A 507 8.59 -30.86 17.52
C TRP A 507 9.52 -29.88 18.25
N MET A 508 9.25 -29.57 19.52
CA MET A 508 10.16 -28.74 20.33
C MET A 508 11.44 -29.49 20.76
N ALA A 509 11.52 -30.80 20.50
CA ALA A 509 12.70 -31.64 20.66
C ALA A 509 13.33 -32.08 19.34
N HIS A 510 13.09 -31.33 18.27
CA HIS A 510 13.66 -31.66 16.97
C HIS A 510 15.16 -31.35 16.90
N GLY A 511 15.98 -32.38 16.70
CA GLY A 511 17.42 -32.23 16.53
C GLY A 511 18.17 -31.92 17.83
N ARG A 512 19.49 -31.83 17.71
CA ARG A 512 20.41 -31.63 18.85
C ARG A 512 20.14 -30.34 19.63
N ASN A 513 19.62 -29.32 18.96
CA ASN A 513 19.41 -27.97 19.50
C ASN A 513 17.99 -27.72 20.00
N GLY A 514 17.01 -28.59 19.67
CA GLY A 514 15.60 -28.35 19.95
C GLY A 514 15.17 -26.96 19.48
N MET A 515 14.49 -26.21 20.35
CA MET A 515 14.01 -24.85 20.07
C MET A 515 15.07 -23.74 20.17
N LEU A 516 16.37 -24.06 20.29
CA LEU A 516 17.42 -23.04 20.24
C LEU A 516 17.74 -22.61 18.81
N LYS A 517 17.78 -21.30 18.57
CA LYS A 517 17.84 -20.73 17.20
C LYS A 517 19.13 -20.01 16.82
N SER A 518 20.17 -20.09 17.66
CA SER A 518 21.42 -19.33 17.45
C SER A 518 21.10 -17.83 17.24
N SER A 519 21.80 -17.16 16.34
CA SER A 519 21.71 -15.72 16.04
C SER A 519 20.55 -15.32 15.10
N ARG A 520 19.47 -16.10 15.01
CA ARG A 520 18.33 -15.85 14.09
C ARG A 520 17.22 -15.08 14.78
N ASN A 521 16.80 -13.97 14.19
CA ASN A 521 15.71 -13.15 14.72
C ASN A 521 14.35 -13.76 14.40
N THR A 522 13.35 -13.50 15.24
CA THR A 522 11.97 -13.80 14.89
C THR A 522 11.55 -13.02 13.65
N SER A 523 11.20 -13.76 12.60
CA SER A 523 10.92 -13.24 11.25
C SER A 523 10.17 -14.30 10.44
N TRP A 524 9.85 -14.02 9.17
CA TRP A 524 9.27 -14.98 8.23
C TRP A 524 10.04 -16.32 8.13
N ALA A 525 11.33 -16.33 8.48
CA ALA A 525 12.19 -17.52 8.44
C ALA A 525 12.30 -18.27 9.77
N ASN A 526 11.85 -17.70 10.89
CA ASN A 526 12.01 -18.28 12.23
C ASN A 526 10.91 -17.81 13.19
N VAL A 527 10.14 -18.76 13.72
CA VAL A 527 9.02 -18.51 14.65
C VAL A 527 9.24 -19.10 16.05
N ASN A 528 10.43 -19.62 16.38
CA ASN A 528 10.71 -20.25 17.68
C ASN A 528 10.17 -19.45 18.89
N THR A 529 10.45 -18.16 18.96
CA THR A 529 10.01 -17.31 20.08
C THR A 529 8.49 -17.10 20.05
N LEU A 530 7.88 -16.94 18.88
CA LEU A 530 6.42 -16.85 18.72
C LEU A 530 5.75 -18.15 19.20
N THR A 531 6.31 -19.30 18.84
CA THR A 531 5.84 -20.63 19.25
C THR A 531 5.91 -20.83 20.76
N LEU A 532 7.06 -20.50 21.37
CA LEU A 532 7.27 -20.60 22.82
C LEU A 532 6.32 -19.65 23.58
N TYR A 533 6.14 -18.44 23.07
CA TYR A 533 5.20 -17.47 23.63
C TYR A 533 3.75 -17.94 23.54
N ALA A 534 3.32 -18.47 22.39
CA ALA A 534 2.00 -19.05 22.20
C ALA A 534 1.77 -20.24 23.15
N PHE A 535 2.75 -21.15 23.29
CA PHE A 535 2.64 -22.28 24.22
C PHE A 535 2.40 -21.81 25.65
N TYR A 536 3.18 -20.83 26.11
CA TYR A 536 3.02 -20.30 27.45
C TYR A 536 1.67 -19.60 27.64
N LYS A 537 1.34 -18.61 26.80
CA LYS A 537 0.14 -17.78 27.02
C LYS A 537 -1.16 -18.55 26.82
N LEU A 538 -1.20 -19.49 25.86
CA LEU A 538 -2.43 -20.24 25.58
C LEU A 538 -2.65 -21.39 26.54
N LEU A 539 -1.58 -22.08 26.99
CA LEU A 539 -1.70 -23.34 27.73
C LEU A 539 -1.09 -23.32 29.14
N LEU A 540 -0.09 -22.48 29.45
CA LEU A 540 0.72 -22.61 30.68
C LEU A 540 0.66 -21.43 31.65
N LYS A 541 0.07 -20.30 31.23
CA LYS A 541 0.06 -19.02 31.95
C LYS A 541 -0.18 -19.15 33.45
N ASP A 542 -1.20 -19.91 33.82
CA ASP A 542 -1.52 -20.21 35.21
C ASP A 542 -2.08 -21.63 35.36
N SER A 543 -2.21 -22.07 36.61
CA SER A 543 -2.71 -23.41 36.95
C SER A 543 -4.11 -23.69 36.39
N LYS A 544 -4.97 -22.66 36.36
CA LYS A 544 -6.34 -22.76 35.87
C LYS A 544 -6.36 -22.99 34.36
N THR A 545 -5.54 -22.25 33.62
CA THR A 545 -5.37 -22.37 32.17
C THR A 545 -4.81 -23.73 31.81
N ALA A 546 -3.76 -24.19 32.50
CA ALA A 546 -3.16 -25.51 32.24
C ALA A 546 -4.14 -26.66 32.49
N THR A 547 -4.85 -26.62 33.62
CA THR A 547 -5.84 -27.65 33.96
C THR A 547 -6.97 -27.71 32.92
N LYS A 548 -7.39 -26.56 32.40
CA LYS A 548 -8.38 -26.47 31.31
C LYS A 548 -7.94 -27.23 30.05
N TYR A 549 -6.63 -27.33 29.82
CA TYR A 549 -6.04 -28.03 28.67
C TYR A 549 -5.35 -29.36 29.03
N GLY A 550 -5.72 -29.97 30.17
CA GLY A 550 -5.26 -31.32 30.52
C GLY A 550 -3.83 -31.41 31.08
N ILE A 551 -3.24 -30.27 31.43
CA ILE A 551 -1.88 -30.17 31.94
C ILE A 551 -1.94 -29.99 33.45
N SER A 552 -1.37 -30.93 34.21
CA SER A 552 -1.25 -30.79 35.67
C SER A 552 -0.34 -29.62 36.03
N ASP A 553 -0.53 -29.02 37.20
CA ASP A 553 0.29 -27.88 37.63
C ASP A 553 1.79 -28.21 37.72
N GLU A 554 2.12 -29.45 38.12
CA GLU A 554 3.50 -29.96 38.13
C GLU A 554 4.10 -29.98 36.72
N LYS A 555 3.39 -30.56 35.74
CA LYS A 555 3.83 -30.56 34.33
C LYS A 555 3.92 -29.15 33.77
N ARG A 556 2.94 -28.29 34.10
CA ARG A 556 2.90 -26.88 33.70
C ARG A 556 4.15 -26.14 34.15
N LEU A 557 4.53 -26.27 35.42
CA LEU A 557 5.74 -25.65 35.97
C LEU A 557 7.00 -26.14 35.25
N GLY A 558 7.07 -27.43 34.93
CA GLY A 558 8.14 -28.00 34.12
C GLY A 558 8.22 -27.39 32.72
N TYR A 559 7.10 -27.32 32.00
CA TYR A 559 7.07 -26.69 30.67
C TYR A 559 7.36 -25.19 30.71
N ALA A 560 6.82 -24.47 31.69
CA ALA A 560 7.08 -23.04 31.88
C ALA A 560 8.56 -22.75 32.09
N GLU A 561 9.25 -23.57 32.90
CA GLU A 561 10.70 -23.48 33.10
C GLU A 561 11.46 -23.70 31.79
N LYS A 562 11.10 -24.74 31.01
CA LYS A 562 11.73 -25.02 29.70
C LYS A 562 11.53 -23.89 28.70
N VAL A 563 10.31 -23.34 28.63
CA VAL A 563 9.97 -22.21 27.75
C VAL A 563 10.80 -20.98 28.09
N ALA A 564 10.76 -20.53 29.34
CA ALA A 564 11.48 -19.32 29.76
C ALA A 564 13.00 -19.48 29.62
N SER A 565 13.55 -20.66 29.95
CA SER A 565 14.97 -20.98 29.78
C SER A 565 15.41 -20.92 28.31
N THR A 566 14.61 -21.52 27.42
CA THR A 566 14.90 -21.54 25.97
C THR A 566 14.84 -20.12 25.39
N MET A 567 13.83 -19.34 25.76
CA MET A 567 13.69 -17.95 25.31
C MET A 567 14.84 -17.06 25.81
N ALA A 568 15.28 -17.24 27.06
CA ALA A 568 16.39 -16.46 27.62
C ALA A 568 17.73 -16.75 26.88
N ILE A 569 18.00 -18.02 26.54
CA ILE A 569 19.19 -18.38 25.75
C ILE A 569 19.08 -17.86 24.31
N ASN A 570 17.91 -17.98 23.69
CA ASN A 570 17.69 -17.45 22.35
C ASN A 570 17.90 -15.93 22.30
N LEU A 571 17.38 -15.19 23.28
CA LEU A 571 17.58 -13.75 23.36
C LEU A 571 19.04 -13.39 23.60
N GLN A 572 19.77 -14.19 24.39
CA GLN A 572 21.21 -14.02 24.54
C GLN A 572 21.96 -14.18 23.22
N ASN A 573 21.58 -15.12 22.36
CA ASN A 573 22.23 -15.29 21.07
C ASN A 573 22.04 -14.09 20.12
N LEU A 574 21.05 -13.24 20.39
CA LEU A 574 20.80 -11.99 19.68
C LEU A 574 21.52 -10.79 20.29
N SER A 575 22.38 -11.04 21.29
CA SER A 575 23.26 -10.01 21.85
C SER A 575 24.20 -9.46 20.78
N ASN A 576 24.53 -8.17 20.88
CA ASN A 576 25.55 -7.54 20.04
C ASN A 576 26.80 -7.16 20.84
N SER A 577 27.80 -6.56 20.19
CA SER A 577 29.04 -6.07 20.84
C SER A 577 28.85 -4.78 21.67
N GLY A 578 27.62 -4.47 22.09
CA GLY A 578 27.28 -3.24 22.77
C GLY A 578 27.80 -3.13 24.21
N THR A 579 27.78 -1.91 24.74
CA THR A 579 28.34 -1.56 26.06
C THR A 579 27.38 -1.78 27.22
N SER A 580 26.09 -2.03 26.94
CA SER A 580 25.04 -2.21 27.93
C SER A 580 24.60 -3.66 28.02
N SER A 581 24.13 -4.09 29.20
CA SER A 581 23.70 -5.47 29.42
C SER A 581 22.66 -5.65 30.51
N ILE A 582 21.88 -6.74 30.40
CA ILE A 582 20.94 -7.22 31.43
C ILE A 582 21.32 -8.64 31.78
N GLU A 583 21.60 -8.89 33.06
CA GLU A 583 21.81 -10.25 33.57
C GLU A 583 20.49 -11.03 33.58
N LEU A 584 20.52 -12.24 33.05
CA LEU A 584 19.45 -13.23 33.12
C LEU A 584 19.95 -14.47 33.87
N PRO A 585 19.07 -15.34 34.38
CA PRO A 585 19.48 -16.55 35.08
C PRO A 585 20.09 -17.64 34.15
N VAL A 586 20.52 -17.27 32.93
CA VAL A 586 21.07 -18.18 31.91
C VAL A 586 22.38 -18.82 32.35
N SER A 587 23.21 -18.14 33.14
CA SER A 587 24.45 -18.73 33.67
C SER A 587 24.22 -19.93 34.60
N GLN A 588 22.99 -20.14 35.07
CA GLN A 588 22.60 -21.33 35.83
C GLN A 588 22.12 -22.48 34.91
N LEU A 589 21.89 -22.19 33.63
CA LEU A 589 21.33 -23.07 32.61
C LEU A 589 22.38 -23.52 31.58
N SER A 590 23.34 -22.66 31.23
CA SER A 590 24.41 -22.93 30.28
C SER A 590 25.76 -22.41 30.80
N SER A 591 26.86 -22.81 30.12
CA SER A 591 28.22 -22.30 30.40
C SER A 591 28.49 -20.91 29.81
N GLU A 592 27.50 -20.29 29.19
CA GLU A 592 27.60 -18.97 28.56
C GLU A 592 27.44 -17.87 29.63
N SER A 593 27.70 -16.61 29.26
CA SER A 593 27.48 -15.48 30.17
C SER A 593 26.04 -15.47 30.68
N GLY A 594 25.77 -14.89 31.86
CA GLY A 594 24.38 -14.68 32.30
C GLY A 594 23.67 -13.57 31.53
N ALA A 595 24.43 -12.72 30.84
CA ALA A 595 23.94 -11.45 30.32
C ALA A 595 23.51 -11.49 28.85
N ILE A 596 22.52 -10.64 28.53
CA ILE A 596 22.24 -10.18 27.16
C ILE A 596 22.87 -8.79 26.98
N SER A 597 23.50 -8.52 25.84
CA SER A 597 24.10 -7.20 25.54
C SER A 597 23.46 -6.51 24.33
N TYR A 598 23.38 -5.19 24.40
CA TYR A 598 22.74 -4.32 23.40
C TYR A 598 23.49 -2.99 23.28
N ASP A 599 23.21 -2.26 22.18
CA ASP A 599 23.79 -0.96 21.92
C ASP A 599 23.37 0.07 23.00
N GLY A 600 24.34 0.75 23.61
CA GLY A 600 24.07 1.66 24.73
C GLY A 600 23.43 2.99 24.35
N ALA A 601 23.48 3.39 23.07
CA ALA A 601 22.87 4.60 22.55
C ALA A 601 21.47 4.32 21.97
N TRP A 602 21.35 3.35 21.07
CA TRP A 602 20.17 3.14 20.25
C TRP A 602 19.41 1.85 20.57
N TYR A 603 19.85 1.09 21.58
CA TYR A 603 19.20 -0.14 22.06
C TYR A 603 19.06 -1.24 21.02
N SER A 604 19.74 -1.11 19.89
CA SER A 604 19.75 -2.13 18.84
C SER A 604 20.40 -3.42 19.34
N MET A 605 19.95 -4.53 18.77
CA MET A 605 20.49 -5.87 19.01
C MET A 605 20.93 -6.48 17.67
N GLN A 606 21.62 -7.63 17.71
CA GLN A 606 22.11 -8.28 16.49
C GLN A 606 20.93 -8.67 15.57
N THR A 607 21.12 -8.49 14.26
CA THR A 607 20.22 -9.03 13.23
C THR A 607 20.98 -9.97 12.31
N ASP A 608 20.30 -10.98 11.77
CA ASP A 608 20.87 -11.95 10.84
C ASP A 608 20.87 -11.47 9.39
N GLN A 609 20.10 -10.42 9.07
CA GLN A 609 20.10 -9.76 7.76
C GLN A 609 20.13 -8.22 7.89
N SER A 610 20.57 -7.58 6.81
CA SER A 610 20.67 -6.11 6.68
C SER A 610 19.69 -5.50 5.68
N TRP A 611 19.05 -6.31 4.82
CA TRP A 611 17.97 -5.84 3.94
C TRP A 611 16.75 -5.50 4.82
N ILE A 612 16.29 -4.24 4.73
CA ILE A 612 15.19 -3.67 5.52
C ILE A 612 15.38 -3.94 7.01
N TYR A 613 16.52 -3.48 7.52
CA TYR A 613 17.02 -3.71 8.88
C TYR A 613 15.95 -3.68 9.99
N ASN A 614 15.06 -2.68 9.96
CA ASN A 614 14.04 -2.50 10.98
C ASN A 614 13.03 -3.66 11.06
N ARG A 615 12.82 -4.41 9.96
CA ARG A 615 12.04 -5.67 9.97
C ARG A 615 12.53 -6.63 11.04
N TYR A 616 13.85 -6.82 11.12
CA TYR A 616 14.46 -7.77 12.06
C TYR A 616 14.58 -7.19 13.47
N GLN A 617 14.74 -5.87 13.58
CA GLN A 617 14.63 -5.21 14.88
C GLN A 617 13.21 -5.30 15.46
N ALA A 618 12.15 -5.22 14.64
CA ALA A 618 10.79 -5.49 15.12
C ALA A 618 10.67 -6.91 15.70
N GLY A 619 11.34 -7.88 15.08
CA GLY A 619 11.55 -9.22 15.63
C GLY A 619 12.21 -9.19 17.01
N ASN A 620 13.37 -8.52 17.14
CA ASN A 620 14.07 -8.38 18.43
C ASN A 620 13.18 -7.77 19.53
N ILE A 621 12.44 -6.71 19.19
CA ILE A 621 11.53 -6.04 20.11
C ILE A 621 10.47 -7.03 20.61
N PHE A 622 9.86 -7.80 19.71
CA PHE A 622 8.91 -8.84 20.08
C PHE A 622 9.54 -9.87 21.03
N GLU A 623 10.77 -10.32 20.76
CA GLU A 623 11.44 -11.32 21.60
C GLU A 623 11.74 -10.83 23.01
N VAL A 624 12.27 -9.61 23.13
CA VAL A 624 12.53 -8.95 24.41
C VAL A 624 11.23 -8.81 25.21
N LEU A 625 10.17 -8.30 24.58
CA LEU A 625 8.88 -8.08 25.23
C LEU A 625 8.15 -9.39 25.58
N ALA A 626 8.23 -10.40 24.72
CA ALA A 626 7.65 -11.72 24.96
C ALA A 626 8.31 -12.40 26.16
N LEU A 627 9.64 -12.33 26.28
CA LEU A 627 10.33 -12.84 27.46
C LEU A 627 10.01 -12.01 28.69
N ALA A 628 9.96 -10.67 28.59
CA ALA A 628 9.60 -9.80 29.70
C ALA A 628 8.21 -10.13 30.28
N ASP A 629 7.22 -10.34 29.42
CA ASP A 629 5.85 -10.68 29.80
C ASP A 629 5.76 -12.04 30.51
N ILE A 630 6.43 -13.06 29.98
CA ILE A 630 6.50 -14.39 30.64
C ILE A 630 7.30 -14.33 31.94
N ALA A 631 8.44 -13.65 31.94
CA ALA A 631 9.31 -13.51 33.10
C ALA A 631 8.57 -12.84 34.27
N LYS A 632 7.72 -11.86 33.98
CA LYS A 632 6.87 -11.18 34.97
C LYS A 632 5.90 -12.16 35.65
N ASP A 633 5.30 -13.06 34.89
CA ASP A 633 4.43 -14.12 35.42
C ASP A 633 5.22 -15.14 36.29
N LEU A 634 6.53 -15.30 36.05
CA LEU A 634 7.39 -16.32 36.69
C LEU A 634 8.29 -15.85 37.84
N GLU A 635 8.58 -14.56 37.99
CA GLU A 635 9.54 -14.03 38.98
C GLU A 635 9.30 -14.44 40.44
N LYS A 636 8.06 -14.76 40.80
CA LYS A 636 7.67 -15.19 42.16
C LYS A 636 7.24 -16.64 42.23
N VAL A 637 7.42 -17.38 41.14
CA VAL A 637 7.06 -18.79 41.03
C VAL A 637 8.27 -19.65 41.37
N LYS A 638 8.05 -20.73 42.12
CA LYS A 638 9.09 -21.74 42.36
C LYS A 638 9.08 -22.75 41.22
N LEU A 639 10.03 -22.63 40.31
CA LEU A 639 10.21 -23.55 39.19
C LEU A 639 10.90 -24.85 39.65
N PRO A 640 10.68 -26.00 38.97
CA PRO A 640 11.09 -27.30 39.47
C PRO A 640 12.60 -27.48 39.65
N THR A 641 13.41 -27.03 38.68
CA THR A 641 14.88 -27.18 38.70
C THR A 641 15.54 -25.90 39.17
N LEU A 642 15.06 -24.77 38.68
CA LEU A 642 15.66 -23.45 38.89
C LEU A 642 15.27 -22.80 40.23
N GLY A 643 14.23 -23.32 40.89
CA GLY A 643 13.69 -22.68 42.08
C GLY A 643 13.08 -21.32 41.75
N THR A 644 13.25 -20.35 42.64
CA THR A 644 12.74 -18.98 42.45
C THR A 644 13.89 -18.08 42.01
N LEU A 645 13.73 -17.42 40.87
CA LEU A 645 14.76 -16.61 40.23
C LEU A 645 14.26 -15.18 40.02
N ASN A 646 15.20 -14.23 40.03
CA ASN A 646 14.96 -12.91 39.47
C ASN A 646 15.27 -12.94 37.97
N TRP A 647 14.23 -12.80 37.14
CA TRP A 647 14.36 -12.77 35.69
C TRP A 647 14.62 -11.37 35.13
N ASN A 648 14.68 -10.34 35.98
CA ASN A 648 14.81 -8.94 35.60
C ASN A 648 13.75 -8.52 34.56
N SER A 649 12.51 -9.00 34.73
CA SER A 649 11.39 -8.78 33.80
C SER A 649 11.13 -7.30 33.54
N GLU A 650 11.18 -6.45 34.56
CA GLU A 650 11.00 -5.00 34.42
C GLU A 650 12.13 -4.35 33.62
N LYS A 651 13.39 -4.84 33.72
CA LYS A 651 14.50 -4.33 32.89
C LYS A 651 14.36 -4.77 31.43
N LEU A 652 13.92 -6.01 31.19
CA LEU A 652 13.63 -6.49 29.83
C LEU A 652 12.47 -5.69 29.21
N HIS A 653 11.40 -5.46 29.98
CA HIS A 653 10.28 -4.64 29.53
C HIS A 653 10.77 -3.23 29.16
N GLN A 654 11.57 -2.60 30.02
CA GLN A 654 12.13 -1.27 29.76
C GLN A 654 13.06 -1.25 28.54
N LEU A 655 13.86 -2.30 28.30
CA LEU A 655 14.65 -2.43 27.07
C LEU A 655 13.72 -2.44 25.83
N GLY A 656 12.66 -3.24 25.85
CA GLY A 656 11.68 -3.28 24.76
C GLY A 656 10.98 -1.94 24.54
N ILE A 657 10.64 -1.21 25.61
CA ILE A 657 10.12 0.17 25.53
C ILE A 657 11.15 1.11 24.88
N ASN A 658 12.42 1.03 25.27
CA ASN A 658 13.47 1.88 24.70
C ASN A 658 13.76 1.54 23.22
N GLN A 659 13.62 0.27 22.82
CA GLN A 659 13.68 -0.11 21.40
C GLN A 659 12.47 0.40 20.61
N LEU A 660 11.27 0.43 21.19
CA LEU A 660 10.11 1.10 20.57
C LEU A 660 10.31 2.62 20.49
N ASN A 661 10.92 3.24 21.51
CA ASN A 661 11.27 4.66 21.50
C ASN A 661 12.22 4.97 20.32
N TYR A 662 13.19 4.10 20.06
CA TYR A 662 14.07 4.18 18.88
C TYR A 662 13.27 4.16 17.56
N MET A 663 12.32 3.23 17.43
CA MET A 663 11.44 3.14 16.24
C MET A 663 10.57 4.39 16.04
N LEU A 664 10.32 5.15 17.10
CA LEU A 664 9.38 6.27 17.11
C LEU A 664 10.04 7.65 17.16
N GLY A 665 11.37 7.75 17.00
CA GLY A 665 12.07 9.02 16.87
C GLY A 665 13.21 9.26 17.85
N VAL A 666 13.43 8.39 18.84
CA VAL A 666 14.66 8.37 19.67
C VAL A 666 15.79 7.67 18.90
N ASN A 667 16.10 8.19 17.72
CA ASN A 667 17.11 7.64 16.80
C ASN A 667 17.98 8.78 16.25
N PRO A 668 19.05 8.48 15.48
CA PRO A 668 19.96 9.51 14.98
C PRO A 668 19.28 10.57 14.10
N TRP A 669 18.17 10.24 13.44
CA TRP A 669 17.57 11.05 12.38
C TRP A 669 16.32 11.82 12.80
N ASP A 670 15.88 11.74 14.06
CA ASP A 670 14.67 12.43 14.56
C ASP A 670 13.40 12.08 13.75
N VAL A 671 13.24 10.82 13.35
CA VAL A 671 12.06 10.40 12.56
C VAL A 671 11.41 9.16 13.14
N SER A 672 10.09 9.11 13.10
CA SER A 672 9.39 7.86 13.34
C SER A 672 9.50 6.95 12.12
N PHE A 673 9.93 5.72 12.35
CA PHE A 673 9.99 4.64 11.37
C PHE A 673 8.64 3.93 11.18
N ILE A 674 7.60 4.36 11.88
CA ILE A 674 6.23 3.91 11.67
C ILE A 674 5.48 5.03 10.93
N TYR A 675 5.19 4.82 9.64
CA TYR A 675 4.59 5.86 8.81
C TYR A 675 3.26 6.36 9.38
N GLY A 676 3.05 7.68 9.36
CA GLY A 676 1.81 8.29 9.85
C GLY A 676 1.67 8.33 11.37
N VAL A 677 2.71 7.94 12.11
CA VAL A 677 2.86 8.12 13.55
C VAL A 677 4.03 9.07 13.79
N GLY A 678 3.86 10.05 14.68
CA GLY A 678 4.86 11.08 14.97
C GLY A 678 4.81 12.26 13.98
N ASP A 679 5.53 13.34 14.28
CA ASP A 679 5.54 14.54 13.44
C ASP A 679 6.38 14.38 12.16
N LYS A 680 7.35 13.45 12.15
CA LYS A 680 8.30 13.25 11.05
C LYS A 680 8.39 11.78 10.64
N ASN A 681 8.32 11.52 9.35
CA ASN A 681 8.47 10.20 8.73
C ASN A 681 9.29 10.32 7.45
N ASP A 682 9.89 9.23 6.98
CA ASP A 682 10.29 9.15 5.57
C ASP A 682 9.07 9.37 4.64
N ASN A 683 9.30 9.89 3.44
CA ASN A 683 8.23 10.15 2.47
C ASN A 683 8.50 9.52 1.10
N HIS A 684 9.47 8.61 1.01
CA HIS A 684 9.89 7.92 -0.22
C HIS A 684 9.85 6.40 -0.05
N PRO A 685 8.74 5.79 0.42
CA PRO A 685 8.67 4.35 0.57
C PRO A 685 8.80 3.67 -0.79
N HIS A 686 9.55 2.56 -0.86
CA HIS A 686 9.46 1.65 -2.00
C HIS A 686 8.12 0.91 -1.94
N HIS A 687 7.05 1.55 -2.43
CA HIS A 687 5.69 1.04 -2.32
C HIS A 687 4.79 1.52 -3.45
N ARG A 688 4.34 0.62 -4.33
CA ARG A 688 3.59 0.97 -5.55
C ARG A 688 2.23 1.61 -5.26
N ILE A 689 1.50 1.13 -4.26
CA ILE A 689 0.21 1.73 -3.84
C ILE A 689 0.41 3.14 -3.26
N SER A 690 1.42 3.28 -2.40
CA SER A 690 1.82 4.54 -1.75
C SER A 690 2.97 5.23 -2.48
N ASN A 691 2.88 5.26 -3.82
CA ASN A 691 3.99 5.73 -4.62
C ASN A 691 4.30 7.22 -4.38
N PRO A 692 5.54 7.54 -4.01
CA PRO A 692 6.01 8.92 -3.84
C PRO A 692 5.88 9.77 -5.11
N GLU A 693 5.95 9.13 -6.28
CA GLU A 693 6.08 9.82 -7.56
C GLU A 693 4.79 10.34 -8.18
N GLY A 694 3.65 9.92 -7.63
CA GLY A 694 2.31 10.33 -8.06
C GLY A 694 1.91 9.97 -9.50
N ARG A 695 2.85 9.56 -10.36
CA ARG A 695 2.62 8.99 -11.68
C ARG A 695 3.85 8.20 -12.12
N ASN A 696 3.63 7.08 -12.82
CA ASN A 696 4.69 6.09 -13.07
C ASN A 696 5.01 5.81 -14.52
N ALA A 697 4.09 6.13 -15.42
CA ALA A 697 4.29 6.03 -16.85
C ALA A 697 3.41 7.07 -17.55
N ARG A 698 3.80 7.51 -18.74
CA ARG A 698 2.95 8.37 -19.57
C ARG A 698 1.59 7.72 -19.78
N GLY A 699 0.54 8.38 -19.31
CA GLY A 699 -0.82 7.85 -19.38
C GLY A 699 -1.28 6.99 -18.23
N SER A 700 -0.41 6.63 -17.30
CA SER A 700 -0.85 5.99 -16.07
C SER A 700 -1.78 6.92 -15.30
N VAL A 701 -2.65 6.34 -14.48
CA VAL A 701 -3.48 7.11 -13.55
C VAL A 701 -2.55 7.88 -12.62
N ALA A 702 -2.70 9.20 -12.61
CA ALA A 702 -2.03 10.04 -11.62
C ALA A 702 -2.74 9.88 -10.28
N TYR A 703 -1.99 9.87 -9.20
CA TYR A 703 -2.51 9.84 -7.85
C TYR A 703 -1.61 10.68 -6.95
N LYS A 704 -2.17 11.23 -5.89
CA LYS A 704 -1.37 11.95 -4.90
C LYS A 704 -0.68 10.94 -4.01
N TYR A 705 0.56 11.24 -3.63
CA TYR A 705 1.21 10.51 -2.55
C TYR A 705 0.32 10.57 -1.31
N VAL A 706 0.07 9.40 -0.73
CA VAL A 706 -0.64 9.25 0.54
C VAL A 706 0.26 8.38 1.39
N ARG A 707 0.61 8.82 2.59
CA ARG A 707 1.49 8.08 3.49
C ARG A 707 0.92 6.69 3.80
N PRO A 708 1.74 5.61 3.79
CA PRO A 708 1.26 4.26 4.05
C PRO A 708 1.14 4.04 5.57
N VAL A 709 0.13 4.66 6.19
CA VAL A 709 -0.02 4.69 7.66
C VAL A 709 0.11 3.29 8.27
N GLY A 710 0.98 3.18 9.28
CA GLY A 710 1.26 1.95 10.00
C GLY A 710 2.39 1.11 9.43
N GLY A 711 2.81 1.38 8.19
CA GLY A 711 3.93 0.67 7.57
C GLY A 711 5.24 0.92 8.33
N LEU A 712 6.08 -0.13 8.41
CA LEU A 712 7.42 -0.05 8.98
C LEU A 712 8.45 0.33 7.90
N PHE A 713 9.10 1.48 8.06
CA PHE A 713 10.23 1.89 7.23
C PHE A 713 11.42 0.93 7.39
N GLY A 714 11.97 0.43 6.27
CA GLY A 714 13.05 -0.54 6.25
C GLY A 714 14.31 -0.09 7.01
N GLY A 715 14.72 1.17 6.86
CA GLY A 715 15.79 1.79 7.61
C GLY A 715 17.17 1.15 7.42
N ILE A 716 18.13 1.60 8.23
CA ILE A 716 19.53 1.14 8.20
C ILE A 716 20.07 0.94 9.61
N ILE A 717 21.17 0.20 9.70
CA ILE A 717 21.87 -0.05 10.97
C ILE A 717 22.48 1.27 11.48
N PRO A 718 22.19 1.70 12.71
CA PRO A 718 22.83 2.87 13.30
C PRO A 718 24.30 2.57 13.65
N GLY A 719 25.14 3.60 13.60
CA GLY A 719 26.56 3.54 13.96
C GLY A 719 27.03 4.82 14.67
N ALA A 720 28.35 5.01 14.74
CA ALA A 720 28.92 6.25 15.29
C ALA A 720 28.66 7.45 14.35
N GLU A 721 28.80 7.21 13.04
CA GLU A 721 28.40 8.12 11.97
C GLU A 721 27.14 7.55 11.30
N ASN A 722 26.04 8.31 11.31
CA ASN A 722 24.72 7.83 10.89
C ASN A 722 24.29 8.55 9.61
N SER A 723 24.45 7.92 8.45
CA SER A 723 24.04 8.52 7.18
C SER A 723 22.98 7.67 6.48
N ILE A 724 21.82 8.26 6.19
CA ILE A 724 20.85 7.70 5.24
C ILE A 724 21.19 8.27 3.87
N SER A 725 21.72 7.42 2.99
CA SER A 725 22.02 7.79 1.61
C SER A 725 21.55 6.66 0.69
N PRO A 726 20.56 6.90 -0.18
CA PRO A 726 20.18 5.90 -1.17
C PRO A 726 21.28 5.72 -2.21
N SER A 727 21.32 4.53 -2.82
CA SER A 727 22.23 4.23 -3.94
C SER A 727 21.84 4.94 -5.26
N ALA A 728 20.57 5.30 -5.41
CA ALA A 728 20.02 6.04 -6.54
C ALA A 728 18.90 6.99 -6.09
N LEU A 729 17.64 6.68 -6.40
CA LEU A 729 16.47 7.39 -5.87
C LEU A 729 16.10 6.82 -4.49
N SER A 730 15.58 7.67 -3.60
CA SER A 730 15.20 7.27 -2.24
C SER A 730 14.18 6.12 -2.22
N TRP A 731 13.22 6.13 -3.13
CA TRP A 731 12.22 5.06 -3.24
C TRP A 731 12.72 3.85 -4.05
N GLU A 732 13.71 3.98 -4.94
CA GLU A 732 14.22 2.85 -5.72
C GLU A 732 15.07 1.90 -4.87
N ASP A 733 15.69 2.42 -3.81
CA ASP A 733 16.50 1.63 -2.89
C ASP A 733 15.62 0.80 -1.94
N TYR A 734 15.03 -0.26 -2.48
CA TYR A 734 14.19 -1.21 -1.74
C TYR A 734 14.91 -1.90 -0.58
N HIS A 735 16.25 -1.89 -0.55
CA HIS A 735 16.97 -2.40 0.61
C HIS A 735 16.79 -1.52 1.85
N LEU A 736 16.47 -0.25 1.65
CA LEU A 736 16.37 0.80 2.65
C LEU A 736 14.91 1.22 2.91
N SER A 737 14.13 1.48 1.85
CA SER A 737 12.82 2.15 1.97
C SER A 737 11.61 1.24 1.77
N GLU A 738 11.82 -0.04 1.48
CA GLU A 738 10.70 -0.99 1.32
C GLU A 738 9.98 -1.26 2.64
N THR A 739 8.67 -1.43 2.53
CA THR A 739 7.76 -1.70 3.63
C THR A 739 7.07 -3.03 3.38
N CYS A 740 7.21 -3.97 4.30
CA CYS A 740 6.75 -5.36 4.13
C CYS A 740 5.75 -5.80 5.19
N LEU A 741 4.90 -6.75 4.79
CA LEU A 741 3.86 -7.36 5.61
C LEU A 741 4.41 -8.04 6.86
N ASP A 742 5.52 -8.79 6.72
CA ASP A 742 6.13 -9.58 7.78
C ASP A 742 6.73 -8.71 8.90
N GLY A 743 7.49 -7.66 8.55
CA GLY A 743 8.03 -6.70 9.51
C GLY A 743 6.90 -5.98 10.28
N SER A 744 5.84 -5.63 9.56
CA SER A 744 4.65 -5.00 10.16
C SER A 744 3.90 -5.95 11.09
N ALA A 745 3.83 -7.25 10.77
CA ALA A 745 3.23 -8.26 11.63
C ALA A 745 4.02 -8.47 12.94
N ALA A 746 5.36 -8.53 12.87
CA ALA A 746 6.21 -8.61 14.06
C ALA A 746 6.01 -7.38 14.96
N LEU A 747 5.94 -6.19 14.36
CA LEU A 747 5.67 -4.94 15.06
C LEU A 747 4.30 -4.95 15.76
N VAL A 748 3.23 -5.40 15.09
CA VAL A 748 1.89 -5.52 15.69
C VAL A 748 1.91 -6.50 16.87
N SER A 749 2.60 -7.63 16.75
CA SER A 749 2.77 -8.59 17.86
C SER A 749 3.47 -7.95 19.06
N ALA A 750 4.55 -7.20 18.85
CA ALA A 750 5.26 -6.47 19.89
C ALA A 750 4.38 -5.40 20.56
N LEU A 751 3.72 -4.55 19.75
CA LEU A 751 2.83 -3.50 20.24
C LEU A 751 1.64 -4.06 21.02
N THR A 752 1.13 -5.23 20.62
CA THR A 752 0.06 -5.92 21.34
C THR A 752 0.50 -6.31 22.76
N ILE A 753 1.77 -6.62 23.01
CA ILE A 753 2.26 -6.93 24.37
C ILE A 753 2.24 -5.68 25.27
N VAL A 754 2.58 -4.50 24.74
CA VAL A 754 2.68 -3.25 25.52
C VAL A 754 1.43 -2.37 25.44
N SER A 755 0.43 -2.75 24.67
CA SER A 755 -0.87 -2.09 24.59
C SER A 755 -1.71 -2.34 25.85
N ASN A 756 -2.59 -1.38 26.15
CA ASN A 756 -3.55 -1.44 27.25
C ASN A 756 -4.98 -1.81 26.77
N GLY A 757 -5.16 -2.19 25.49
CA GLY A 757 -6.46 -2.51 24.89
C GLY A 757 -7.26 -1.29 24.45
N GLY A 758 -7.42 -0.30 25.34
CA GLY A 758 -7.86 1.04 24.96
C GLY A 758 -9.37 1.23 24.77
N ASP A 759 -10.22 0.47 25.45
CA ASP A 759 -11.68 0.49 25.29
C ASP A 759 -12.35 1.89 25.41
N ASP A 760 -11.70 2.87 26.07
CA ASP A 760 -12.32 4.17 26.44
C ASP A 760 -11.52 5.42 26.03
N TYR A 761 -10.38 5.31 25.35
CA TYR A 761 -9.48 6.47 25.19
C TYR A 761 -9.91 7.45 24.07
N PHE A 762 -10.77 7.03 23.15
CA PHE A 762 -11.32 7.92 22.11
C PHE A 762 -12.84 7.80 22.03
N GLU A 763 -13.48 8.92 21.74
CA GLU A 763 -14.93 8.94 21.56
C GLU A 763 -15.25 8.57 20.11
N LYS A 764 -16.10 7.54 19.90
CA LYS A 764 -16.65 7.16 18.59
C LYS A 764 -17.64 8.22 18.08
N LYS A 765 -17.14 9.43 17.82
CA LYS A 765 -17.89 10.55 17.28
C LYS A 765 -17.38 10.91 15.91
N CYS A 766 -18.32 11.29 15.05
CA CYS A 766 -17.96 11.99 13.84
C CYS A 766 -18.98 13.03 13.44
N ASP A 767 -18.56 14.29 13.51
CA ASP A 767 -19.39 15.44 13.17
C ASP A 767 -19.56 15.61 11.65
N ASN A 768 -18.76 14.93 10.80
CA ASN A 768 -18.78 15.09 9.33
C ASN A 768 -18.30 13.87 8.48
N CYS A 769 -18.40 12.61 8.95
CA CYS A 769 -17.85 11.41 8.25
C CYS A 769 -18.62 10.97 6.99
N ASN A 770 -19.62 11.73 6.53
CA ASN A 770 -20.34 11.43 5.28
C ASN A 770 -19.52 11.68 4.00
N LYS A 771 -18.20 11.79 4.13
CA LYS A 771 -17.28 11.79 3.01
C LYS A 771 -16.25 10.72 3.31
N ASN A 772 -16.45 9.54 2.72
CA ASN A 772 -15.28 8.77 2.34
C ASN A 772 -14.46 9.78 1.50
N PRO A 773 -13.27 10.22 1.93
CA PRO A 773 -12.46 10.99 1.02
C PRO A 773 -12.34 10.08 -0.20
N ASP A 774 -12.74 10.56 -1.38
CA ASP A 774 -12.39 9.91 -2.62
C ASP A 774 -10.85 9.97 -2.69
N ILE A 775 -10.16 9.07 -1.97
CA ILE A 775 -8.71 8.82 -2.06
C ILE A 775 -8.40 8.38 -3.49
N PHE A 776 -9.42 7.84 -4.15
CA PHE A 776 -9.57 7.75 -5.58
C PHE A 776 -10.04 9.09 -6.20
N GLN A 777 -9.13 10.07 -6.37
CA GLN A 777 -9.39 11.20 -7.28
C GLN A 777 -9.20 10.84 -8.76
N ALA A 778 -9.35 9.56 -9.12
CA ALA A 778 -9.13 9.07 -10.48
C ALA A 778 -10.42 9.10 -11.31
N ASP A 779 -11.09 10.25 -11.34
CA ASP A 779 -12.26 10.51 -12.19
C ASP A 779 -12.01 11.59 -13.25
N ASN A 780 -10.75 12.01 -13.44
CA ASN A 780 -10.45 13.12 -14.33
C ASN A 780 -9.81 12.69 -15.65
N ILE A 781 -10.30 13.32 -16.72
CA ILE A 781 -9.61 13.37 -18.01
C ILE A 781 -8.81 14.67 -17.99
N HIS A 782 -7.55 14.62 -18.43
CA HIS A 782 -6.70 15.80 -18.51
C HIS A 782 -6.32 16.07 -19.97
N VAL A 783 -6.28 17.35 -20.34
CA VAL A 783 -5.77 17.80 -21.64
C VAL A 783 -4.68 18.82 -21.39
N GLY A 784 -3.48 18.52 -21.85
CA GLY A 784 -2.33 19.42 -21.83
C GLY A 784 -1.89 19.80 -23.23
N ALA A 785 -1.31 20.98 -23.40
CA ALA A 785 -0.80 21.43 -24.70
C ALA A 785 0.39 22.39 -24.57
N TYR A 786 1.27 22.36 -25.56
CA TYR A 786 2.38 23.31 -25.70
C TYR A 786 2.70 23.57 -27.17
N HIS A 787 3.37 24.68 -27.41
CA HIS A 787 3.86 25.10 -28.72
C HIS A 787 5.37 24.84 -28.83
N TYR A 788 5.85 24.49 -30.02
CA TYR A 788 7.28 24.49 -30.34
C TYR A 788 7.49 24.81 -31.82
N GLU A 789 8.65 25.38 -32.15
CA GLU A 789 9.05 25.64 -33.53
C GLU A 789 10.01 24.56 -34.02
N PHE A 790 9.80 24.04 -35.24
CA PHE A 790 10.72 23.11 -35.87
C PHE A 790 10.74 23.30 -37.40
N ASN A 791 11.92 23.51 -37.97
CA ASN A 791 12.11 23.82 -39.39
C ASN A 791 11.24 25.01 -39.86
N GLU A 792 11.22 26.11 -39.10
CA GLU A 792 10.46 27.34 -39.40
C GLU A 792 8.92 27.16 -39.41
N LEU A 793 8.42 26.00 -39.01
CA LEU A 793 6.99 25.73 -38.83
C LEU A 793 6.64 25.69 -37.36
N ASP A 794 5.47 26.23 -37.03
CA ASP A 794 4.88 26.11 -35.71
C ASP A 794 4.24 24.72 -35.54
N TYR A 795 4.42 24.14 -34.36
CA TYR A 795 3.78 22.90 -33.97
C TYR A 795 3.00 23.07 -32.68
N LEU A 796 1.78 22.55 -32.69
CA LEU A 796 0.94 22.42 -31.51
C LEU A 796 0.92 20.96 -31.07
N THR A 797 1.49 20.69 -29.89
CA THR A 797 1.33 19.40 -29.23
C THR A 797 0.09 19.45 -28.35
N ILE A 798 -0.80 18.48 -28.49
CA ILE A 798 -1.95 18.25 -27.60
C ILE A 798 -1.86 16.85 -27.04
N SER A 799 -1.96 16.74 -25.73
CA SER A 799 -1.96 15.46 -25.01
C SER A 799 -3.27 15.23 -24.29
N PHE A 800 -3.72 13.99 -24.27
CA PHE A 800 -4.94 13.53 -23.62
C PHE A 800 -4.57 12.42 -22.65
N SER A 801 -5.00 12.52 -21.40
CA SER A 801 -4.76 11.51 -20.37
C SER A 801 -6.10 11.06 -19.79
N ASN A 802 -6.40 9.76 -19.89
CA ASN A 802 -7.54 9.17 -19.21
C ASN A 802 -7.09 8.46 -17.92
N SER A 803 -7.15 9.18 -16.81
CA SER A 803 -6.81 8.63 -15.49
C SER A 803 -7.96 7.85 -14.84
N THR A 804 -9.09 7.68 -15.53
CA THR A 804 -10.26 6.98 -14.99
C THR A 804 -10.18 5.48 -15.23
N LEU A 805 -10.85 4.69 -14.38
CA LEU A 805 -11.12 3.25 -14.60
C LEU A 805 -12.26 3.00 -15.60
N LYS A 806 -12.57 3.99 -16.46
CA LYS A 806 -13.64 3.91 -17.46
C LYS A 806 -13.08 4.21 -18.85
N ARG A 807 -13.53 3.43 -19.84
CA ARG A 807 -13.30 3.73 -21.25
C ARG A 807 -14.25 4.84 -21.71
N MET A 808 -13.73 5.79 -22.48
CA MET A 808 -14.51 6.83 -23.15
C MET A 808 -14.61 6.52 -24.64
N ASP A 809 -15.81 6.65 -25.20
CA ASP A 809 -16.09 6.39 -26.62
C ASP A 809 -16.62 7.65 -27.33
N SER A 810 -16.53 7.65 -28.66
CA SER A 810 -16.91 8.79 -29.51
C SER A 810 -16.28 10.10 -29.04
N VAL A 811 -14.97 10.07 -28.79
CA VAL A 811 -14.23 11.21 -28.25
C VAL A 811 -13.89 12.20 -29.35
N VAL A 812 -14.21 13.49 -29.13
CA VAL A 812 -13.88 14.60 -30.03
C VAL A 812 -13.25 15.73 -29.22
N THR A 813 -12.10 16.22 -29.68
CA THR A 813 -11.46 17.41 -29.15
C THR A 813 -11.71 18.61 -30.07
N TYR A 814 -11.83 19.80 -29.49
CA TYR A 814 -12.06 21.05 -30.19
C TYR A 814 -10.97 22.04 -29.79
N VAL A 815 -10.28 22.54 -30.80
CA VAL A 815 -9.26 23.58 -30.69
C VAL A 815 -9.83 24.85 -31.30
N TYR A 816 -9.68 25.98 -30.61
CA TYR A 816 -10.25 27.27 -31.03
C TYR A 816 -9.15 28.27 -31.37
N PHE A 817 -9.24 28.90 -32.54
CA PHE A 817 -8.30 29.94 -32.96
C PHE A 817 -9.04 31.09 -33.62
N ASP A 818 -8.42 32.27 -33.65
CA ASP A 818 -9.03 33.49 -34.19
C ASP A 818 -8.45 33.77 -35.58
N ALA A 819 -9.31 33.97 -36.58
CA ALA A 819 -8.91 34.26 -37.96
C ALA A 819 -9.98 35.06 -38.70
N THR A 820 -9.59 35.79 -39.75
CA THR A 820 -10.58 36.42 -40.65
C THR A 820 -11.23 35.36 -41.56
N GLU A 821 -12.38 35.68 -42.15
CA GLU A 821 -12.99 34.81 -43.17
C GLU A 821 -12.06 34.64 -44.37
N ASP A 822 -11.40 35.72 -44.81
CA ASP A 822 -10.43 35.71 -45.90
C ASP A 822 -9.25 34.78 -45.61
N ASP A 823 -8.77 34.74 -44.35
CA ASP A 823 -7.68 33.84 -43.96
C ASP A 823 -8.07 32.36 -44.10
N VAL A 824 -9.28 32.00 -43.68
CA VAL A 824 -9.78 30.63 -43.81
C VAL A 824 -10.10 30.30 -45.27
N GLU A 825 -10.69 31.23 -46.02
CA GLU A 825 -11.05 31.03 -47.43
C GLU A 825 -9.85 30.88 -48.37
N ASN A 826 -8.75 31.58 -48.06
CA ASN A 826 -7.50 31.59 -48.82
C ASN A 826 -6.45 30.61 -48.29
N CYS A 827 -6.82 29.71 -47.38
CA CYS A 827 -5.92 28.68 -46.84
C CYS A 827 -4.67 29.25 -46.14
N ASN A 828 -4.80 30.42 -45.49
CA ASN A 828 -3.70 31.10 -44.78
C ASN A 828 -3.32 30.41 -43.46
N VAL A 829 -4.18 29.52 -42.95
CA VAL A 829 -3.94 28.66 -41.79
C VAL A 829 -4.57 27.30 -42.00
N LEU A 830 -3.75 26.26 -41.90
CA LEU A 830 -4.13 24.86 -42.04
C LEU A 830 -3.42 24.04 -40.96
N PHE A 831 -4.13 23.08 -40.39
CA PHE A 831 -3.58 22.16 -39.39
C PHE A 831 -3.38 20.79 -40.02
N ASN A 832 -2.17 20.26 -39.95
CA ASN A 832 -1.86 18.92 -40.44
C ASN A 832 -1.32 18.06 -39.30
N LEU A 833 -1.82 16.83 -39.21
CA LEU A 833 -1.34 15.86 -38.22
C LEU A 833 0.05 15.35 -38.65
N SER A 834 1.06 15.75 -37.89
CA SER A 834 2.43 15.26 -38.01
C SER A 834 2.56 13.91 -37.31
N ILE A 835 2.24 13.87 -36.02
CA ILE A 835 2.39 12.69 -35.16
C ILE A 835 1.09 12.42 -34.42
N CYS A 836 0.69 11.15 -34.33
CA CYS A 836 -0.34 10.68 -33.41
C CYS A 836 0.18 9.44 -32.70
N GLN A 837 0.48 9.57 -31.41
CA GLN A 837 0.94 8.45 -30.59
C GLN A 837 -0.08 8.14 -29.51
N ALA A 838 -0.38 6.87 -29.33
CA ALA A 838 -1.15 6.35 -28.23
C ALA A 838 -0.23 5.49 -27.36
N TYR A 839 -0.24 5.77 -26.07
CA TYR A 839 0.46 5.04 -25.03
C TYR A 839 -0.59 4.21 -24.29
N ASP A 840 -0.32 2.92 -24.18
CA ASP A 840 -1.16 2.03 -23.37
C ASP A 840 -0.79 2.10 -21.89
N GLN A 841 -1.53 1.36 -21.06
CA GLN A 841 -1.36 1.37 -19.60
C GLN A 841 0.05 0.92 -19.16
N GLY A 842 0.78 0.18 -20.01
CA GLY A 842 2.15 -0.24 -19.74
C GLY A 842 3.21 0.76 -20.21
N GLY A 843 2.79 1.96 -20.66
CA GLY A 843 3.68 3.01 -21.17
C GLY A 843 4.18 2.77 -22.60
N PHE A 844 3.68 1.75 -23.31
CA PHE A 844 4.16 1.46 -24.67
C PHE A 844 3.49 2.38 -25.70
N ASN A 845 4.33 3.10 -26.43
CA ASN A 845 3.95 3.95 -27.56
C ASN A 845 3.60 3.10 -28.80
N LYS A 846 2.49 3.43 -29.45
CA LYS A 846 2.13 3.00 -30.81
C LYS A 846 1.45 4.14 -31.56
N PRO A 847 1.54 4.19 -32.90
CA PRO A 847 0.74 5.11 -33.70
C PRO A 847 -0.76 4.95 -33.40
N CYS A 848 -1.51 6.04 -33.38
CA CYS A 848 -2.95 5.99 -33.19
C CYS A 848 -3.62 5.14 -34.28
N SER A 849 -4.56 4.27 -33.90
CA SER A 849 -5.23 3.38 -34.87
C SER A 849 -6.07 4.10 -35.93
N ASN A 850 -6.41 5.37 -35.70
CA ASN A 850 -7.23 6.22 -36.57
C ASN A 850 -6.46 7.44 -37.11
N GLU A 851 -5.13 7.43 -37.13
CA GLU A 851 -4.33 8.58 -37.58
C GLU A 851 -4.65 8.99 -39.03
N ASP A 852 -4.96 8.04 -39.90
CA ASP A 852 -5.32 8.29 -41.30
C ASP A 852 -6.67 8.96 -41.44
N GLU A 853 -7.65 8.57 -40.61
CA GLU A 853 -8.93 9.26 -40.51
C GLU A 853 -8.73 10.68 -40.01
N ILE A 854 -7.93 10.89 -38.96
CA ILE A 854 -7.63 12.24 -38.45
C ILE A 854 -7.00 13.11 -39.55
N ARG A 855 -5.97 12.61 -40.25
CA ARG A 855 -5.34 13.32 -41.39
C ARG A 855 -6.35 13.66 -42.48
N LYS A 856 -7.23 12.71 -42.85
CA LYS A 856 -8.26 12.93 -43.88
C LYS A 856 -9.29 13.97 -43.44
N GLU A 857 -9.71 13.95 -42.19
CA GLU A 857 -10.68 14.90 -41.66
C GLU A 857 -10.08 16.31 -41.57
N LEU A 858 -8.83 16.46 -41.13
CA LEU A 858 -8.12 17.75 -41.13
C LEU A 858 -7.95 18.31 -42.56
N ARG A 859 -7.76 17.44 -43.56
CA ARG A 859 -7.68 17.82 -44.99
C ARG A 859 -9.01 18.23 -45.61
N LYS A 860 -10.12 17.62 -45.18
CA LYS A 860 -11.43 17.77 -45.82
C LYS A 860 -12.34 18.77 -45.13
N ASN A 861 -12.16 18.99 -43.83
CA ASN A 861 -13.05 19.81 -43.03
C ASN A 861 -12.42 21.18 -42.79
N ASN A 862 -13.12 22.23 -43.21
CA ASN A 862 -12.78 23.58 -42.78
C ASN A 862 -13.16 23.77 -41.30
N PRO A 863 -12.35 24.54 -40.54
CA PRO A 863 -12.72 25.04 -39.23
C PRO A 863 -14.15 25.61 -39.25
N GLN A 864 -14.89 25.47 -38.15
CA GLN A 864 -16.29 25.92 -38.07
C GLN A 864 -16.37 27.28 -37.39
N LYS A 865 -16.94 28.26 -38.10
CA LYS A 865 -17.13 29.61 -37.61
C LYS A 865 -18.09 29.63 -36.41
N ILE A 866 -17.69 30.28 -35.32
CA ILE A 866 -18.55 30.53 -34.16
C ILE A 866 -19.16 31.92 -34.31
N GLY A 867 -20.45 31.99 -34.66
CA GLY A 867 -21.08 33.19 -35.21
C GLY A 867 -21.12 34.42 -34.28
N ASP A 868 -21.15 34.22 -32.97
CA ASP A 868 -21.28 35.26 -31.94
C ASP A 868 -19.93 35.76 -31.39
N THR A 869 -18.80 35.32 -31.95
CA THR A 869 -17.44 35.63 -31.46
C THR A 869 -16.71 36.72 -32.25
N TYR A 870 -17.41 37.55 -33.01
CA TYR A 870 -16.78 38.56 -33.87
C TYR A 870 -16.05 39.65 -33.07
N ASP A 871 -14.74 39.78 -33.27
CA ASP A 871 -13.94 40.89 -32.75
C ASP A 871 -13.86 42.02 -33.78
N LYS A 872 -14.43 43.19 -33.44
CA LYS A 872 -14.48 44.36 -34.32
C LYS A 872 -13.11 45.00 -34.59
N LYS A 873 -12.15 44.84 -33.68
CA LYS A 873 -10.82 45.46 -33.74
C LYS A 873 -9.89 44.66 -34.65
N SER A 874 -9.82 43.34 -34.47
CA SER A 874 -9.02 42.44 -35.31
C SER A 874 -9.76 41.98 -36.57
N LYS A 875 -11.08 42.21 -36.66
CA LYS A 875 -11.97 41.71 -37.73
C LYS A 875 -11.97 40.17 -37.85
N THR A 876 -11.68 39.48 -36.76
CA THR A 876 -11.62 38.01 -36.71
C THR A 876 -12.90 37.42 -36.12
N TYR A 877 -13.16 36.16 -36.46
CA TYR A 877 -14.07 35.28 -35.71
C TYR A 877 -13.25 34.20 -35.01
N THR A 878 -13.79 33.62 -33.95
CA THR A 878 -13.26 32.37 -33.41
C THR A 878 -13.78 31.19 -34.25
N TRP A 879 -12.87 30.29 -34.59
CA TRP A 879 -13.13 29.09 -35.39
C TRP A 879 -12.85 27.85 -34.56
N ALA A 880 -13.76 26.87 -34.60
CA ALA A 880 -13.63 25.58 -33.95
C ALA A 880 -13.05 24.54 -34.92
N LEU A 881 -11.92 23.95 -34.57
CA LEU A 881 -11.31 22.81 -35.26
C LEU A 881 -11.65 21.51 -34.52
N PRO A 882 -12.62 20.69 -35.01
CA PRO A 882 -12.92 19.39 -34.43
C PRO A 882 -11.90 18.33 -34.86
N ILE A 883 -11.35 17.57 -33.91
CA ILE A 883 -10.46 16.43 -34.14
C ILE A 883 -11.08 15.20 -33.48
N VAL A 884 -11.36 14.16 -34.28
CA VAL A 884 -12.06 12.95 -33.82
C VAL A 884 -11.04 11.91 -33.34
N LEU A 885 -10.95 11.70 -32.02
CA LEU A 885 -10.08 10.70 -31.39
C LEU A 885 -10.67 9.28 -31.39
N ASP A 886 -11.97 9.13 -31.67
CA ASP A 886 -12.75 7.89 -31.60
C ASP A 886 -12.92 7.33 -30.17
N SER A 887 -11.85 6.90 -29.49
CA SER A 887 -11.95 6.40 -28.11
C SER A 887 -10.71 6.67 -27.27
N LEU A 888 -10.90 6.84 -25.95
CA LEU A 888 -9.83 6.90 -24.96
C LEU A 888 -10.03 5.74 -23.96
N GLY A 889 -9.15 4.74 -24.02
CA GLY A 889 -9.16 3.59 -23.12
C GLY A 889 -8.78 3.96 -21.67
N ILE A 890 -9.01 3.03 -20.74
CA ILE A 890 -8.61 3.16 -19.32
C ILE A 890 -7.10 3.38 -19.24
N GLY A 891 -6.62 4.35 -18.46
CA GLY A 891 -5.19 4.60 -18.27
C GLY A 891 -4.42 4.82 -19.58
N ARG A 892 -5.09 5.34 -20.62
CA ARG A 892 -4.47 5.63 -21.92
C ARG A 892 -4.04 7.08 -21.99
N TYR A 893 -2.93 7.28 -22.70
CA TYR A 893 -2.47 8.60 -23.10
C TYR A 893 -2.34 8.71 -24.60
N VAL A 894 -2.73 9.86 -25.14
CA VAL A 894 -2.64 10.15 -26.58
C VAL A 894 -1.94 11.48 -26.76
N ARG A 895 -0.92 11.51 -27.62
CA ARG A 895 -0.21 12.71 -28.07
C ARG A 895 -0.56 12.96 -29.52
N LEU A 896 -0.93 14.19 -29.83
CA LEU A 896 -1.09 14.72 -31.19
C LEU A 896 -0.09 15.85 -31.39
N ASP A 897 0.68 15.80 -32.47
CA ASP A 897 1.48 16.95 -32.91
C ASP A 897 0.88 17.45 -34.22
N LEU A 898 0.41 18.68 -34.21
CA LEU A 898 -0.19 19.36 -35.35
C LEU A 898 0.79 20.40 -35.88
N SER A 899 1.29 20.21 -37.10
CA SER A 899 2.02 21.27 -37.80
C SER A 899 1.01 22.31 -38.31
N VAL A 900 1.29 23.59 -38.08
CA VAL A 900 0.47 24.71 -38.56
C VAL A 900 1.18 25.32 -39.77
N THR A 901 0.49 25.40 -40.91
CA THR A 901 1.07 25.80 -42.20
C THR A 901 0.07 26.65 -42.98
N SER A 902 0.53 27.34 -44.02
CA SER A 902 -0.34 27.89 -45.06
C SER A 902 -0.41 26.98 -46.29
N GLY A 903 -1.32 27.28 -47.21
CA GLY A 903 -1.55 26.49 -48.42
C GLY A 903 -2.14 27.31 -49.57
N THR A 904 -2.50 26.60 -50.65
CA THR A 904 -3.13 27.20 -51.84
C THR A 904 -4.40 26.44 -52.21
N LYS A 905 -5.34 27.14 -52.85
CA LYS A 905 -6.63 26.56 -53.21
C LYS A 905 -6.55 25.88 -54.56
N VAL A 906 -6.75 24.57 -54.60
CA VAL A 906 -6.79 23.75 -55.83
C VAL A 906 -8.15 23.10 -55.94
N SER A 907 -8.87 23.34 -57.05
CA SER A 907 -10.21 22.77 -57.31
C SER A 907 -11.23 22.99 -56.17
N GLY A 908 -11.13 24.12 -55.46
CA GLY A 908 -12.02 24.49 -54.35
C GLY A 908 -11.64 23.92 -52.98
N ALA A 909 -10.56 23.13 -52.88
CA ALA A 909 -10.02 22.61 -51.62
C ALA A 909 -8.64 23.22 -51.32
N CYS A 910 -8.25 23.28 -50.05
CA CYS A 910 -6.92 23.74 -49.63
C CYS A 910 -5.88 22.61 -49.75
N GLU A 911 -4.75 22.88 -50.40
CA GLU A 911 -3.58 22.01 -50.48
C GLU A 911 -2.42 22.64 -49.67
N TYR A 912 -1.70 21.84 -48.89
CA TYR A 912 -0.63 22.31 -48.00
C TYR A 912 0.63 22.74 -48.76
N ALA A 913 1.25 23.84 -48.36
CA ALA A 913 2.50 24.33 -48.97
C ALA A 913 3.77 23.99 -48.18
N LEU A 914 3.66 23.45 -46.95
CA LEU A 914 4.80 23.30 -46.01
C LEU A 914 5.54 24.63 -45.78
N GLU A 915 4.78 25.72 -45.67
CA GLU A 915 5.27 27.07 -45.42
C GLU A 915 4.61 27.62 -44.15
N PRO A 916 5.27 28.55 -43.42
CA PRO A 916 4.70 29.12 -42.20
C PRO A 916 3.26 29.61 -42.38
N ALA A 917 2.43 29.42 -41.36
CA ALA A 917 1.08 29.94 -41.37
C ALA A 917 1.12 31.48 -41.44
N LYS A 918 0.20 32.07 -42.20
CA LYS A 918 0.07 33.53 -42.29
C LYS A 918 -0.80 34.10 -41.15
N VAL A 919 -1.47 33.20 -40.41
CA VAL A 919 -2.19 33.52 -39.18
C VAL A 919 -1.37 33.01 -38.01
N ASP A 920 -1.09 33.90 -37.07
CA ASP A 920 -0.49 33.56 -35.79
C ASP A 920 -1.55 32.92 -34.88
N PHE A 921 -1.60 31.58 -34.90
CA PHE A 921 -2.59 30.82 -34.14
C PHE A 921 -2.35 30.88 -32.62
N THR A 922 -1.14 31.19 -32.16
CA THR A 922 -0.80 31.29 -30.72
C THR A 922 -1.56 32.43 -30.03
N LYS A 923 -2.01 33.42 -30.81
CA LYS A 923 -2.90 34.51 -30.36
C LYS A 923 -4.38 34.15 -30.36
N GLY A 924 -4.74 32.95 -30.80
CA GLY A 924 -6.12 32.46 -30.90
C GLY A 924 -6.74 32.10 -29.55
N TRP A 925 -8.06 31.90 -29.52
CA TRP A 925 -8.82 31.69 -28.27
C TRP A 925 -8.28 30.59 -27.34
N SER A 926 -7.94 29.40 -27.84
CA SER A 926 -7.44 28.30 -27.01
C SER A 926 -6.03 28.56 -26.44
N PHE A 927 -5.32 29.56 -26.96
CA PHE A 927 -3.87 29.71 -26.79
C PHE A 927 -3.46 31.05 -26.19
N LYS A 928 -4.32 32.06 -26.26
CA LYS A 928 -4.09 33.35 -25.64
C LYS A 928 -4.35 33.30 -24.14
N SER A 929 -3.76 34.24 -23.40
CA SER A 929 -4.05 34.40 -21.98
C SER A 929 -5.53 34.73 -21.74
N HIS A 930 -6.09 34.16 -20.67
CA HIS A 930 -7.43 34.48 -20.15
C HIS A 930 -7.29 35.06 -18.74
N THR A 931 -7.82 36.28 -18.54
CA THR A 931 -7.87 36.92 -17.23
C THR A 931 -9.20 36.57 -16.56
N ALA A 932 -9.16 36.06 -15.33
CA ALA A 932 -10.29 35.36 -14.71
C ALA A 932 -11.58 36.21 -14.57
N SER A 933 -12.73 35.58 -14.85
CA SER A 933 -13.99 35.84 -14.16
C SER A 933 -14.06 34.94 -12.91
N ASN A 934 -14.99 35.19 -11.97
CA ASN A 934 -15.09 34.50 -10.67
C ASN A 934 -15.26 32.95 -10.72
N SER A 935 -15.29 32.34 -11.91
CA SER A 935 -15.57 30.91 -12.13
C SER A 935 -14.60 30.19 -13.07
N MET A 936 -13.48 30.80 -13.50
CA MET A 936 -12.51 30.18 -14.45
C MET A 936 -11.07 30.18 -13.91
N PRO A 937 -10.25 29.15 -14.21
CA PRO A 937 -8.83 29.12 -13.86
C PRO A 937 -8.04 30.17 -14.67
N ALA A 938 -7.03 30.78 -14.05
CA ALA A 938 -6.11 31.68 -14.76
C ALA A 938 -5.27 30.86 -15.76
N TYR A 939 -5.22 31.30 -17.01
CA TYR A 939 -4.41 30.67 -18.06
C TYR A 939 -3.52 31.74 -18.70
N GLU A 940 -2.22 31.52 -18.65
CA GLU A 940 -1.22 32.48 -19.15
C GLU A 940 -1.08 32.45 -20.68
N GLY A 941 -1.71 31.47 -21.34
CA GLY A 941 -1.56 31.20 -22.75
C GLY A 941 -0.79 29.90 -22.99
N ILE A 942 -0.67 29.50 -24.25
CA ILE A 942 0.12 28.32 -24.62
C ILE A 942 1.61 28.64 -24.43
N SER A 943 2.34 27.70 -23.81
CA SER A 943 3.77 27.86 -23.55
C SER A 943 4.63 27.36 -24.70
N ASP A 944 5.71 28.07 -25.00
CA ASP A 944 6.78 27.62 -25.90
C ASP A 944 7.70 26.63 -25.18
N LYS A 945 7.94 25.46 -25.77
CA LYS A 945 8.80 24.40 -25.23
C LYS A 945 9.71 23.81 -26.31
N ASP A 946 10.65 22.97 -25.89
CA ASP A 946 11.44 22.16 -26.82
C ASP A 946 10.57 21.06 -27.47
N LYS A 947 10.92 20.66 -28.69
CA LYS A 947 10.24 19.58 -29.42
C LYS A 947 10.14 18.28 -28.61
N ASP A 948 11.18 17.98 -27.84
CA ASP A 948 11.32 16.77 -27.04
C ASP A 948 10.91 17.00 -25.56
N TYR A 949 10.25 18.12 -25.23
CA TYR A 949 9.80 18.44 -23.86
C TYR A 949 9.02 17.29 -23.21
N ILE A 950 8.12 16.69 -23.98
CA ILE A 950 7.28 15.59 -23.51
C ILE A 950 8.05 14.30 -23.22
N GLU A 951 9.31 14.22 -23.70
CA GLU A 951 10.22 13.14 -23.37
C GLU A 951 10.77 13.22 -21.95
N VAL A 952 10.71 14.42 -21.35
CA VAL A 952 11.25 14.74 -20.03
C VAL A 952 10.14 15.03 -19.01
N GLN A 953 9.00 15.59 -19.44
CA GLN A 953 7.90 16.02 -18.55
C GLN A 953 6.54 16.11 -19.27
N GLU A 954 5.43 16.07 -18.52
CA GLU A 954 4.08 16.28 -19.07
C GLU A 954 3.80 17.69 -19.60
N ALA A 955 2.95 17.77 -20.63
CA ALA A 955 2.49 19.03 -21.19
C ALA A 955 1.66 19.85 -20.16
N PRO A 956 1.82 21.18 -20.10
CA PRO A 956 1.02 22.05 -19.23
C PRO A 956 -0.47 21.95 -19.52
N ASP A 957 -1.31 22.12 -18.49
CA ASP A 957 -2.76 22.07 -18.62
C ASP A 957 -3.28 23.09 -19.65
N ALA A 958 -4.18 22.63 -20.52
CA ALA A 958 -4.82 23.43 -21.56
C ALA A 958 -6.34 23.49 -21.32
N PRO A 959 -6.80 24.31 -20.37
CA PRO A 959 -8.22 24.37 -19.99
C PRO A 959 -9.11 24.93 -21.11
N TYR A 960 -8.55 25.57 -22.15
CA TYR A 960 -9.32 26.14 -23.27
C TYR A 960 -9.31 25.27 -24.54
N ILE A 961 -8.80 24.04 -24.45
CA ILE A 961 -9.05 22.97 -25.43
C ILE A 961 -10.18 22.11 -24.88
N VAL A 962 -11.24 21.89 -25.67
CA VAL A 962 -12.46 21.22 -25.20
C VAL A 962 -12.49 19.77 -25.62
N LEU A 963 -12.77 18.86 -24.68
CA LEU A 963 -12.95 17.44 -24.95
C LEU A 963 -14.38 16.99 -24.67
N ARG A 964 -14.95 16.19 -25.58
CA ARG A 964 -16.29 15.60 -25.43
C ARG A 964 -16.26 14.09 -25.67
N SER A 965 -17.01 13.33 -24.88
CA SER A 965 -17.31 11.90 -25.15
C SER A 965 -18.81 11.73 -25.33
N GLN A 966 -19.21 11.09 -26.43
CA GLN A 966 -20.63 10.91 -26.80
C GLN A 966 -21.43 12.24 -26.79
N GLY A 967 -20.76 13.35 -27.14
CA GLY A 967 -21.33 14.71 -27.14
C GLY A 967 -21.36 15.41 -25.78
N LYS A 968 -21.13 14.70 -24.66
CA LYS A 968 -21.05 15.28 -23.32
C LYS A 968 -19.68 15.91 -23.09
N LEU A 969 -19.65 17.11 -22.50
CA LEU A 969 -18.41 17.78 -22.08
C LEU A 969 -17.74 16.95 -20.98
N ILE A 970 -16.45 16.64 -21.18
CA ILE A 970 -15.62 15.92 -20.21
C ILE A 970 -14.35 16.70 -19.81
N TRP A 971 -13.96 17.73 -20.58
CA TRP A 971 -12.88 18.66 -20.21
C TRP A 971 -13.01 20.00 -20.97
N GLY A 972 -12.56 21.08 -20.33
CA GLY A 972 -12.24 22.36 -20.94
C GLY A 972 -13.38 23.39 -21.05
N TYR A 973 -13.02 24.62 -21.42
CA TYR A 973 -13.89 25.78 -21.55
C TYR A 973 -13.86 26.34 -22.98
N GLY A 974 -15.04 26.53 -23.58
CA GLY A 974 -15.17 27.10 -24.92
C GLY A 974 -15.49 28.61 -24.90
N PRO A 975 -15.48 29.27 -26.07
CA PRO A 975 -15.63 30.73 -26.20
C PRO A 975 -17.03 31.35 -25.99
N ALA A 976 -18.07 30.57 -25.68
CA ALA A 976 -19.46 31.07 -25.58
C ALA A 976 -20.13 30.71 -24.24
N ASP A 977 -20.99 31.62 -23.72
CA ASP A 977 -21.75 31.45 -22.47
C ASP A 977 -22.75 30.26 -22.52
N GLU A 978 -23.14 29.81 -23.72
CA GLU A 978 -24.01 28.63 -23.96
C GLU A 978 -23.23 27.33 -24.29
N THR A 979 -21.99 27.20 -23.83
CA THR A 979 -21.24 25.94 -23.94
C THR A 979 -21.84 24.79 -23.11
N SER A 980 -22.82 25.09 -22.25
CA SER A 980 -23.79 24.12 -21.75
C SER A 980 -24.83 23.79 -22.84
N ASP A 981 -24.67 22.60 -23.40
CA ASP A 981 -25.71 21.78 -24.02
C ASP A 981 -26.25 22.18 -25.41
N ARG A 982 -25.90 23.32 -26.03
CA ARG A 982 -26.57 23.74 -27.30
C ARG A 982 -25.79 24.23 -28.50
N VAL A 983 -24.47 24.43 -28.49
CA VAL A 983 -23.75 24.74 -29.74
C VAL A 983 -23.09 23.48 -30.30
N GLY A 984 -23.78 22.84 -31.24
CA GLY A 984 -23.26 21.68 -31.96
C GLY A 984 -22.14 22.04 -32.92
N VAL A 985 -21.07 21.25 -32.93
CA VAL A 985 -20.15 21.13 -34.07
C VAL A 985 -19.88 19.63 -34.27
N ARG A 986 -20.59 19.08 -35.27
CA ARG A 986 -20.84 17.68 -35.63
C ARG A 986 -21.96 16.96 -34.83
N LYS A 987 -23.14 16.83 -35.47
CA LYS A 987 -23.78 15.49 -35.54
C LYS A 987 -22.76 14.63 -36.26
N ILE A 988 -22.03 13.77 -35.55
CA ILE A 988 -21.33 12.68 -36.20
C ILE A 988 -22.44 11.89 -36.89
N ALA A 989 -22.63 12.09 -38.20
CA ALA A 989 -23.20 11.03 -39.00
C ALA A 989 -22.24 9.88 -38.74
N ALA A 990 -22.70 8.87 -37.98
CA ALA A 990 -21.94 7.64 -37.84
C ALA A 990 -21.45 7.30 -39.25
N PRO A 991 -20.14 7.15 -39.50
CA PRO A 991 -19.73 6.58 -40.77
C PRO A 991 -20.59 5.32 -40.90
N ALA A 992 -21.28 5.16 -42.02
CA ALA A 992 -22.03 3.95 -42.28
C ALA A 992 -21.02 2.80 -42.43
N ALA A 993 -20.44 2.37 -41.31
CA ALA A 993 -19.72 1.14 -41.19
C ALA A 993 -20.80 0.08 -41.23
N ASN A 994 -21.08 -0.45 -42.43
CA ASN A 994 -21.83 -1.69 -42.53
C ASN A 994 -21.27 -2.66 -41.49
N ALA A 995 -22.15 -3.31 -40.73
CA ALA A 995 -21.67 -4.23 -39.71
C ALA A 995 -20.77 -5.29 -40.36
N LYS A 996 -19.61 -5.56 -39.76
CA LYS A 996 -18.60 -6.48 -40.27
C LYS A 996 -18.46 -7.66 -39.32
N MET A 997 -18.21 -8.83 -39.89
CA MET A 997 -17.86 -10.02 -39.15
C MET A 997 -16.60 -10.65 -39.74
N ILE A 998 -15.62 -10.89 -38.88
CA ILE A 998 -14.31 -11.46 -39.23
C ILE A 998 -14.13 -12.73 -38.41
N VAL A 999 -13.91 -13.84 -39.11
CA VAL A 999 -13.58 -15.13 -38.48
C VAL A 999 -12.06 -15.21 -38.42
N ASN A 1000 -11.51 -15.42 -37.23
CA ASN A 1000 -10.09 -15.67 -37.04
C ASN A 1000 -9.92 -16.85 -36.07
N GLY A 1001 -9.42 -17.98 -36.58
CA GLY A 1001 -9.34 -19.23 -35.82
C GLY A 1001 -10.71 -19.66 -35.28
N ARG A 1002 -10.80 -19.80 -33.94
CA ARG A 1002 -12.04 -20.12 -33.21
C ARG A 1002 -12.76 -18.88 -32.66
N GLY A 1003 -12.39 -17.67 -33.09
CA GLY A 1003 -13.05 -16.42 -32.70
C GLY A 1003 -13.83 -15.79 -33.87
N LEU A 1004 -15.02 -15.28 -33.58
CA LEU A 1004 -15.76 -14.38 -34.47
C LEU A 1004 -15.76 -12.97 -33.90
N TYR A 1005 -15.07 -12.07 -34.58
CA TYR A 1005 -15.09 -10.65 -34.27
C TYR A 1005 -16.23 -9.98 -35.02
N VAL A 1006 -17.08 -9.29 -34.29
CA VAL A 1006 -18.23 -8.56 -34.83
C VAL A 1006 -18.06 -7.08 -34.54
N VAL A 1007 -18.36 -6.25 -35.53
CA VAL A 1007 -18.34 -4.78 -35.43
C VAL A 1007 -19.63 -4.26 -36.05
N ALA A 1008 -20.30 -3.32 -35.41
CA ALA A 1008 -21.57 -2.72 -35.78
C ALA A 1008 -21.50 -1.18 -35.66
N PRO A 1009 -22.25 -0.44 -36.49
CA PRO A 1009 -22.14 1.03 -36.57
C PRO A 1009 -22.81 1.78 -35.42
N ALA A 1010 -23.64 1.12 -34.61
CA ALA A 1010 -24.46 1.78 -33.61
C ALA A 1010 -24.56 0.97 -32.30
N GLN A 1011 -24.51 1.70 -31.19
CA GLN A 1011 -24.69 1.21 -29.83
C GLN A 1011 -26.04 0.49 -29.63
N GLY A 1012 -26.18 -0.23 -28.52
CA GLY A 1012 -27.38 -0.97 -28.13
C GLY A 1012 -27.25 -2.48 -28.27
N THR A 1013 -28.21 -3.21 -27.72
CA THR A 1013 -28.23 -4.68 -27.67
C THR A 1013 -28.16 -5.30 -29.06
N LYS A 1014 -27.14 -6.13 -29.27
CA LYS A 1014 -26.96 -6.93 -30.49
C LYS A 1014 -26.99 -8.40 -30.14
N THR A 1015 -27.54 -9.21 -31.03
CA THR A 1015 -27.53 -10.67 -30.89
C THR A 1015 -26.86 -11.28 -32.11
N LEU A 1016 -25.72 -11.91 -31.89
CA LEU A 1016 -25.10 -12.77 -32.88
C LEU A 1016 -25.78 -14.15 -32.83
N LYS A 1017 -26.27 -14.63 -33.97
CA LYS A 1017 -26.84 -15.98 -34.11
C LYS A 1017 -26.05 -16.74 -35.18
N VAL A 1018 -25.68 -17.99 -34.92
CA VAL A 1018 -25.04 -18.85 -35.92
C VAL A 1018 -25.95 -20.03 -36.23
N PHE A 1019 -26.09 -20.34 -37.51
CA PHE A 1019 -26.95 -21.39 -38.05
C PHE A 1019 -26.13 -22.39 -38.88
N ASP A 1020 -26.59 -23.63 -38.95
CA ASP A 1020 -26.15 -24.56 -40.00
C ASP A 1020 -26.79 -24.23 -41.36
N MET A 1021 -26.41 -24.95 -42.42
CA MET A 1021 -26.97 -24.75 -43.77
C MET A 1021 -28.43 -25.21 -43.92
N LEU A 1022 -28.98 -25.96 -42.95
CA LEU A 1022 -30.37 -26.39 -42.93
C LEU A 1022 -31.27 -25.37 -42.19
N GLY A 1023 -30.67 -24.34 -41.58
CA GLY A 1023 -31.37 -23.28 -40.86
C GLY A 1023 -31.53 -23.53 -39.36
N ASN A 1024 -30.94 -24.60 -38.81
CA ASN A 1024 -30.97 -24.85 -37.37
C ASN A 1024 -30.01 -23.90 -36.66
N GLN A 1025 -30.48 -23.22 -35.59
CA GLN A 1025 -29.64 -22.33 -34.79
C GLN A 1025 -28.70 -23.14 -33.89
N LEU A 1026 -27.39 -22.95 -34.06
CA LEU A 1026 -26.34 -23.63 -33.30
C LEU A 1026 -25.89 -22.84 -32.07
N MET A 1027 -25.92 -21.50 -32.14
CA MET A 1027 -25.63 -20.62 -31.00
C MET A 1027 -26.30 -19.26 -31.16
N ALA A 1028 -26.55 -18.60 -30.04
CA ALA A 1028 -26.90 -17.20 -29.97
C ALA A 1028 -26.16 -16.54 -28.80
N GLN A 1029 -25.57 -15.37 -29.03
CA GLN A 1029 -24.91 -14.59 -27.99
C GLN A 1029 -25.30 -13.13 -28.12
N THR A 1030 -25.81 -12.58 -27.03
CA THR A 1030 -26.17 -11.17 -26.94
C THR A 1030 -25.03 -10.39 -26.31
N PHE A 1031 -24.76 -9.21 -26.85
CA PHE A 1031 -23.80 -8.27 -26.29
C PHE A 1031 -24.33 -6.85 -26.44
N GLU A 1032 -23.93 -5.99 -25.52
CA GLU A 1032 -24.23 -4.57 -25.57
C GLU A 1032 -23.05 -3.86 -26.24
N GLY A 1033 -23.31 -3.08 -27.29
CA GLY A 1033 -22.29 -2.22 -27.88
C GLY A 1033 -22.10 -2.34 -29.39
N THR A 1034 -21.01 -1.75 -29.87
CA THR A 1034 -20.64 -1.69 -31.29
C THR A 1034 -19.67 -2.79 -31.71
N SER A 1035 -19.14 -3.60 -30.78
CA SER A 1035 -18.29 -4.73 -31.14
C SER A 1035 -18.29 -5.82 -30.09
N ALA A 1036 -18.03 -7.06 -30.50
CA ALA A 1036 -17.76 -8.16 -29.59
C ALA A 1036 -16.84 -9.19 -30.24
N GLN A 1037 -16.15 -9.97 -29.41
CA GLN A 1037 -15.49 -11.19 -29.84
C GLN A 1037 -16.25 -12.37 -29.26
N VAL A 1038 -16.68 -13.28 -30.13
CA VAL A 1038 -17.49 -14.44 -29.76
C VAL A 1038 -16.68 -15.71 -30.00
N SER A 1039 -16.57 -16.55 -28.98
CA SER A 1039 -15.91 -17.85 -29.09
C SER A 1039 -16.79 -18.84 -29.86
N LEU A 1040 -16.21 -19.45 -30.88
CA LEU A 1040 -16.82 -20.50 -31.70
C LEU A 1040 -16.35 -21.91 -31.29
N ALA A 1041 -15.65 -22.04 -30.17
CA ALA A 1041 -14.95 -23.29 -29.79
C ALA A 1041 -15.88 -24.50 -29.57
N LYS A 1042 -17.18 -24.27 -29.33
CA LYS A 1042 -18.19 -25.32 -29.09
C LYS A 1042 -18.96 -25.72 -30.37
N LEU A 1043 -18.63 -25.15 -31.54
CA LEU A 1043 -19.32 -25.44 -32.81
C LEU A 1043 -18.65 -26.57 -33.61
N PRO A 1044 -19.41 -27.33 -34.42
CA PRO A 1044 -18.89 -28.47 -35.19
C PRO A 1044 -17.90 -28.08 -36.32
N HIS A 1045 -16.80 -28.81 -36.44
CA HIS A 1045 -15.61 -28.47 -37.24
C HIS A 1045 -15.71 -28.63 -38.78
N ARG A 1046 -16.80 -29.19 -39.34
CA ARG A 1046 -16.81 -29.57 -40.78
C ARG A 1046 -18.00 -29.09 -41.62
N SER A 1047 -18.95 -28.38 -41.03
CA SER A 1047 -20.12 -27.87 -41.74
C SER A 1047 -19.96 -26.39 -42.08
N ALA A 1048 -20.42 -25.97 -43.27
CA ALA A 1048 -20.59 -24.56 -43.55
C ALA A 1048 -21.67 -23.99 -42.62
N MET A 1049 -21.44 -22.79 -42.11
CA MET A 1049 -22.31 -22.13 -41.15
C MET A 1049 -22.54 -20.68 -41.57
N VAL A 1050 -23.64 -20.10 -41.09
CA VAL A 1050 -24.01 -18.71 -41.35
C VAL A 1050 -24.19 -17.99 -40.03
N ALA A 1051 -23.35 -16.99 -39.77
CA ALA A 1051 -23.55 -16.02 -38.70
C ALA A 1051 -24.44 -14.87 -39.19
N ARG A 1052 -25.38 -14.45 -38.35
CA ARG A 1052 -26.19 -13.23 -38.51
C ARG A 1052 -26.05 -12.37 -37.26
N LEU A 1053 -25.64 -11.13 -37.45
CA LEU A 1053 -25.64 -10.13 -36.39
C LEU A 1053 -26.97 -9.37 -36.43
N MET A 1054 -27.69 -9.35 -35.32
CA MET A 1054 -29.03 -8.80 -35.20
C MET A 1054 -29.07 -7.60 -34.25
N SER A 1055 -30.00 -6.67 -34.47
CA SER A 1055 -30.40 -5.63 -33.51
C SER A 1055 -31.93 -5.64 -33.45
N GLY A 1056 -32.51 -6.19 -32.38
CA GLY A 1056 -33.91 -6.59 -32.38
C GLY A 1056 -34.19 -7.62 -33.49
N GLU A 1057 -35.20 -7.37 -34.33
CA GLU A 1057 -35.54 -8.22 -35.49
C GLU A 1057 -34.73 -7.91 -36.75
N LYS A 1058 -33.94 -6.83 -36.76
CA LYS A 1058 -33.19 -6.38 -37.95
C LYS A 1058 -31.84 -7.08 -38.06
N VAL A 1059 -31.57 -7.71 -39.22
CA VAL A 1059 -30.24 -8.24 -39.56
C VAL A 1059 -29.32 -7.08 -39.95
N LEU A 1060 -28.20 -6.92 -39.23
CA LEU A 1060 -27.18 -5.91 -39.50
C LEU A 1060 -26.06 -6.42 -40.42
N ALA A 1061 -25.68 -7.69 -40.27
CA ALA A 1061 -24.68 -8.33 -41.12
C ALA A 1061 -24.91 -9.84 -41.19
N THR A 1062 -24.50 -10.47 -42.31
CA THR A 1062 -24.49 -11.92 -42.47
C THR A 1062 -23.13 -12.38 -43.00
N LYS A 1063 -22.60 -13.48 -42.46
CA LYS A 1063 -21.30 -14.03 -42.85
C LYS A 1063 -21.40 -15.55 -42.91
N ALA A 1064 -21.17 -16.11 -44.10
CA ALA A 1064 -20.94 -17.54 -44.24
C ALA A 1064 -19.47 -17.86 -43.92
N PHE A 1065 -19.24 -18.93 -43.17
CA PHE A 1065 -17.90 -19.37 -42.81
C PHE A 1065 -17.84 -20.87 -42.54
N LYS A 1066 -16.62 -21.42 -42.53
CA LYS A 1066 -16.32 -22.79 -42.15
C LYS A 1066 -15.17 -22.74 -41.15
N LEU A 1067 -15.33 -23.38 -40.00
CA LEU A 1067 -14.25 -23.52 -39.04
C LEU A 1067 -13.20 -24.47 -39.63
N LYS A 1068 -11.93 -24.08 -39.56
CA LYS A 1068 -10.80 -24.94 -39.98
C LYS A 1068 -10.38 -25.87 -38.85
#